data_AF-A0A846EXE9-F1
#
_entry.id   AF-A0A846EXE9-F1
#
_cell.length_a   1.000
_cell.length_b   1.000
_cell.length_c   1.000
_cell.angle_alpha   90.00
_cell.angle_beta   90.00
_cell.angle_gamma   90.00
#
_symmetry.space_group_name_H-M   'P 1'
#
loop_
_entity.id
_entity.type
_entity.pdbx_description
1 polymer ?
#
loop_
_entity_poly.entity_id
_entity_poly.type
_entity_poly.pdbx_seq_one_letter_code
_entity_poly.pdbx_strand_id
1 'polypeptide(L)'
;MLKKTKPIISLILSLFSLTPTIAPTLAAPPRTPDKEETCEILVIGGGLSGAASAYESLLVGRTVCITEITDWVGGQISSQGTSALDERGTQRSLLFYPRGYLELRERIEEKYGRLNPGTCWVSVSCFMPYDGHGILFQMLEDAAKKGGGTLKWFPNTIIKELDISNNQINRAIAIQHQPVSNTPPINTEPLSQIIEDAYRYQNSARFDKTIIQFVPQPSPEKTGGADWYVVEATETGEIIALADVPYRLGIDPQTYVNPSSPVDTRDPYCTQGFTYTFAMEATETPQIHVEPPFYSQYAPYYSYELSRLANFNLVFSYRQIWSMQPDIPQPPDYRKRTIYPGDISMQNWTWGNDYRPGNRDDNLIYSRGQLQATGQLQPGGWMGGLRAETLRRGEENALGYFHWLVEGTTDSQLGAGVKEKHPNNRFLSGFDAPMGTAHGLSKYPYMREGRRIIGRRGKTHPEGFTVAEVDIAKKNFRDDFYLQNLAPDTLHYLWGAVSAFVPPDAQINSMAEMPQRARATIFPDSVGIGHYAIDFHPCMTKSPAEAPGNSERAGIRRGQGSAYPFQIPLRAMIPQQIDNLLVAGKTIATSYIAAAAYRVHSFEWSAGAAAGTTIDFALERGIFPDELIDDMPSKEWELEVLQGRLQENGNPTAFPETSIFNNTWDEWK
;
A
#
# COMPACT_ATOMS: atom_id res chain seq x y z
N MET A 1 -29.72 -1.77 83.61
CA MET A 1 -28.76 -0.98 82.80
C MET A 1 -28.51 -1.70 81.49
N LEU A 2 -29.25 -1.36 80.44
CA LEU A 2 -29.06 -1.92 79.09
C LEU A 2 -27.99 -1.11 78.35
N LYS A 3 -26.93 -1.77 77.86
CA LYS A 3 -26.05 -1.23 76.81
C LYS A 3 -26.16 -2.13 75.58
N LYS A 4 -26.66 -1.53 74.49
CA LYS A 4 -26.83 -2.11 73.16
C LYS A 4 -25.49 -2.20 72.44
N THR A 5 -25.15 -3.36 71.91
CA THR A 5 -24.11 -3.59 70.90
C THR A 5 -24.72 -3.48 69.50
N LYS A 6 -24.15 -2.64 68.63
CA LYS A 6 -24.48 -2.55 67.19
C LYS A 6 -23.45 -3.36 66.37
N PRO A 7 -23.86 -4.07 65.29
CA PRO A 7 -22.93 -4.69 64.36
C PRO A 7 -22.49 -3.70 63.27
N ILE A 8 -21.25 -3.84 62.81
CA ILE A 8 -20.63 -3.10 61.72
C ILE A 8 -21.04 -3.76 60.40
N ILE A 9 -21.69 -3.01 59.51
CA ILE A 9 -22.01 -3.41 58.14
C ILE A 9 -20.85 -2.96 57.25
N SER A 10 -20.20 -3.92 56.58
CA SER A 10 -19.17 -3.69 55.58
C SER A 10 -19.83 -3.32 54.24
N LEU A 11 -19.58 -2.11 53.75
CA LEU A 11 -20.09 -1.62 52.47
C LEU A 11 -19.15 -2.09 51.35
N ILE A 12 -19.59 -3.02 50.52
CA ILE A 12 -18.89 -3.42 49.30
C ILE A 12 -19.19 -2.37 48.23
N LEU A 13 -18.20 -1.53 47.89
CA LEU A 13 -18.25 -0.69 46.70
C LEU A 13 -17.95 -1.56 45.47
N SER A 14 -18.98 -1.94 44.73
CA SER A 14 -18.85 -2.49 43.38
C SER A 14 -18.52 -1.36 42.39
N LEU A 15 -17.28 -1.32 41.91
CA LEU A 15 -16.89 -0.53 40.74
C LEU A 15 -17.60 -1.10 39.50
N PHE A 16 -18.57 -0.36 38.97
CA PHE A 16 -19.08 -0.59 37.62
C PHE A 16 -18.03 -0.07 36.63
N SER A 17 -17.32 -0.99 35.98
CA SER A 17 -16.58 -0.73 34.75
C SER A 17 -17.55 -0.34 33.65
N LEU A 18 -17.67 0.95 33.36
CA LEU A 18 -18.36 1.48 32.18
C LEU A 18 -17.58 1.06 30.93
N THR A 19 -17.95 -0.07 30.33
CA THR A 19 -17.58 -0.37 28.95
C THR A 19 -18.24 0.66 28.04
N PRO A 20 -17.51 1.35 27.15
CA PRO A 20 -18.14 2.26 26.20
C PRO A 20 -19.04 1.45 25.27
N THR A 21 -20.35 1.62 25.41
CA THR A 21 -21.32 1.15 24.42
C THR A 21 -21.17 2.03 23.18
N ILE A 22 -20.53 1.50 22.15
CA ILE A 22 -20.55 2.11 20.82
C ILE A 22 -22.01 2.09 20.37
N ALA A 23 -22.65 3.25 20.34
CA ALA A 23 -24.01 3.37 19.82
C ALA A 23 -23.99 2.95 18.33
N PRO A 24 -24.92 2.09 17.87
CA PRO A 24 -25.03 1.79 16.46
C PRO A 24 -25.32 3.11 15.72
N THR A 25 -24.41 3.52 14.85
CA THR A 25 -24.68 4.60 13.90
C THR A 25 -25.84 4.15 13.03
N LEU A 26 -27.02 4.73 13.24
CA LEU A 26 -28.14 4.56 12.32
C LEU A 26 -27.67 5.05 10.95
N ALA A 27 -27.62 4.15 9.96
CA ALA A 27 -27.35 4.51 8.59
C ALA A 27 -28.36 5.57 8.17
N ALA A 28 -27.87 6.74 7.78
CA ALA A 28 -28.75 7.77 7.25
C ALA A 28 -29.36 7.27 5.93
N PRO A 29 -30.61 7.66 5.60
CA PRO A 29 -31.24 7.20 4.38
C PRO A 29 -30.41 7.63 3.16
N PRO A 30 -30.29 6.78 2.12
CA PRO A 30 -29.62 7.13 0.87
C PRO A 30 -30.18 8.45 0.32
N ARG A 31 -29.29 9.35 -0.10
CA ARG A 31 -29.66 10.59 -0.80
C ARG A 31 -29.76 10.29 -2.29
N THR A 32 -30.78 10.82 -2.95
CA THR A 32 -30.87 10.77 -4.42
C THR A 32 -29.61 11.38 -5.04
N PRO A 33 -28.95 10.71 -6.00
CA PRO A 33 -27.76 11.25 -6.64
C PRO A 33 -28.03 12.65 -7.21
N ASP A 34 -27.09 13.58 -7.01
CA ASP A 34 -27.19 14.94 -7.55
C ASP A 34 -26.77 14.99 -9.02
N LYS A 35 -25.92 14.05 -9.44
CA LYS A 35 -25.54 13.87 -10.83
C LYS A 35 -25.22 12.41 -11.15
N GLU A 36 -25.33 12.09 -12.43
CA GLU A 36 -24.92 10.83 -13.02
C GLU A 36 -23.69 11.06 -13.91
N GLU A 37 -22.72 10.15 -13.84
CA GLU A 37 -21.48 10.18 -14.62
C GLU A 37 -21.27 8.85 -15.32
N THR A 38 -21.08 8.90 -16.63
CA THR A 38 -20.84 7.71 -17.46
C THR A 38 -19.37 7.52 -17.77
N CYS A 39 -18.92 6.27 -17.83
CA CYS A 39 -17.58 5.90 -18.30
C CYS A 39 -17.56 4.44 -18.77
N GLU A 40 -16.53 4.08 -19.55
CA GLU A 40 -16.25 2.69 -19.91
C GLU A 40 -15.47 1.98 -18.80
N ILE A 41 -14.69 2.74 -18.03
CA ILE A 41 -13.83 2.24 -16.95
C ILE A 41 -13.91 3.18 -15.76
N LEU A 42 -14.22 2.63 -14.59
CA LEU A 42 -14.17 3.34 -13.31
C LEU A 42 -12.97 2.86 -12.50
N VAL A 43 -11.98 3.73 -12.35
CA VAL A 43 -10.81 3.51 -11.49
C VAL A 43 -11.06 4.11 -10.12
N ILE A 44 -10.96 3.29 -9.08
CA ILE A 44 -11.20 3.68 -7.69
C ILE A 44 -9.87 3.62 -6.95
N GLY A 45 -9.31 4.79 -6.63
CA GLY A 45 -7.97 4.97 -6.11
C GLY A 45 -7.05 5.59 -7.16
N GLY A 46 -6.58 6.81 -6.90
CA GLY A 46 -5.68 7.58 -7.76
C GLY A 46 -4.19 7.33 -7.47
N GLY A 47 -3.84 6.23 -6.82
CA GLY A 47 -2.46 5.80 -6.58
C GLY A 47 -1.71 5.45 -7.87
N LEU A 48 -0.48 4.92 -7.75
CA LEU A 48 0.32 4.57 -8.93
C LEU A 48 -0.35 3.50 -9.80
N SER A 49 -0.96 2.48 -9.19
CA SER A 49 -1.67 1.44 -9.95
C SER A 49 -2.89 2.00 -10.67
N GLY A 50 -3.72 2.80 -10.00
CA GLY A 50 -4.89 3.41 -10.62
C GLY A 50 -4.54 4.38 -11.74
N ALA A 51 -3.52 5.22 -11.54
CA ALA A 51 -3.01 6.11 -12.58
C ALA A 51 -2.42 5.32 -13.76
N ALA A 52 -1.69 4.24 -13.53
CA ALA A 52 -1.16 3.39 -14.61
C ALA A 52 -2.29 2.67 -15.37
N SER A 53 -3.36 2.23 -14.70
CA SER A 53 -4.54 1.68 -15.38
C SER A 53 -5.21 2.72 -16.26
N ALA A 54 -5.46 3.92 -15.73
CA ALA A 54 -6.03 5.02 -16.50
C ALA A 54 -5.14 5.41 -17.68
N TYR A 55 -3.82 5.50 -17.49
CA TYR A 55 -2.85 5.83 -18.53
C TYR A 55 -2.95 4.87 -19.73
N GLU A 56 -2.96 3.56 -19.50
CA GLU A 56 -3.07 2.56 -20.57
C GLU A 56 -4.41 2.67 -21.31
N SER A 57 -5.51 2.79 -20.58
CA SER A 57 -6.86 2.89 -21.18
C SER A 57 -7.09 4.20 -21.95
N LEU A 58 -6.54 5.31 -21.46
CA LEU A 58 -6.62 6.60 -22.16
C LEU A 58 -5.83 6.58 -23.48
N LEU A 59 -4.69 5.89 -23.53
CA LEU A 59 -3.88 5.74 -24.75
C LEU A 59 -4.60 4.99 -25.87
N VAL A 60 -5.58 4.13 -25.54
CA VAL A 60 -6.40 3.41 -26.53
C VAL A 60 -7.79 4.03 -26.72
N GLY A 61 -8.01 5.23 -26.22
CA GLY A 61 -9.19 6.03 -26.55
C GLY A 61 -10.39 5.87 -25.61
N ARG A 62 -10.22 5.22 -24.44
CA ARG A 62 -11.34 4.99 -23.51
C ARG A 62 -11.76 6.25 -22.76
N THR A 63 -13.01 6.27 -22.33
CA THR A 63 -13.53 7.21 -21.33
C THR A 63 -13.35 6.63 -19.93
N VAL A 64 -12.47 7.25 -19.14
CA VAL A 64 -12.05 6.77 -17.82
C VAL A 64 -12.50 7.76 -16.73
N CYS A 65 -13.31 7.29 -15.78
CA CYS A 65 -13.55 7.99 -14.52
C CYS A 65 -12.52 7.52 -13.49
N ILE A 66 -11.87 8.46 -12.81
CA ILE A 66 -10.93 8.14 -11.73
C ILE A 66 -11.32 8.91 -10.45
N THR A 67 -11.52 8.16 -9.37
CA THR A 67 -11.83 8.70 -8.04
C THR A 67 -10.63 8.55 -7.12
N GLU A 68 -10.41 9.53 -6.25
CA GLU A 68 -9.32 9.55 -5.28
C GLU A 68 -9.79 10.25 -4.00
N ILE A 69 -9.46 9.69 -2.84
CA ILE A 69 -9.86 10.25 -1.55
C ILE A 69 -9.19 11.60 -1.28
N THR A 70 -8.01 11.84 -1.87
CA THR A 70 -7.28 13.10 -1.80
C THR A 70 -7.48 13.97 -3.06
N ASP A 71 -6.88 15.15 -3.06
CA ASP A 71 -6.83 16.04 -4.22
C ASP A 71 -5.69 15.71 -5.21
N TRP A 72 -4.84 14.72 -4.91
CA TRP A 72 -3.64 14.39 -5.70
C TRP A 72 -3.64 12.95 -6.22
N VAL A 73 -3.38 12.77 -7.51
CA VAL A 73 -2.94 11.48 -8.09
C VAL A 73 -1.50 11.13 -7.71
N GLY A 74 -1.17 9.84 -7.70
CA GLY A 74 0.19 9.30 -7.55
C GLY A 74 0.47 8.57 -6.24
N GLY A 75 -0.45 8.64 -5.27
CA GLY A 75 -0.37 7.86 -4.01
C GLY A 75 1.00 7.98 -3.34
N GLN A 76 1.76 6.88 -3.36
CA GLN A 76 3.12 6.79 -2.80
C GLN A 76 4.02 7.96 -3.20
N ILE A 77 4.06 8.39 -4.46
CA ILE A 77 5.00 9.44 -4.90
C ILE A 77 4.54 10.86 -4.58
N SER A 78 3.29 11.03 -4.16
CA SER A 78 2.64 12.33 -4.02
C SER A 78 1.87 12.45 -2.70
N SER A 79 0.59 12.08 -2.66
CA SER A 79 -0.30 12.28 -1.50
C SER A 79 0.15 11.59 -0.22
N GLN A 80 0.95 10.52 -0.35
CA GLN A 80 1.57 9.77 0.75
C GLN A 80 3.03 10.18 1.03
N GLY A 81 3.62 11.02 0.18
CA GLY A 81 4.93 11.65 0.40
C GLY A 81 6.14 10.72 0.41
N THR A 82 6.04 9.48 -0.06
CA THR A 82 7.18 8.59 -0.35
C THR A 82 7.73 8.82 -1.75
N SER A 83 8.11 10.06 -2.05
CA SER A 83 8.64 10.54 -3.34
C SER A 83 10.11 10.19 -3.57
N ALA A 84 10.55 9.04 -3.06
CA ALA A 84 11.81 8.40 -3.44
C ALA A 84 11.49 7.01 -4.00
N LEU A 85 11.85 6.77 -5.26
CA LEU A 85 11.44 5.55 -5.96
C LEU A 85 12.23 4.36 -5.44
N ASP A 86 11.52 3.39 -4.86
CA ASP A 86 12.12 2.17 -4.31
C ASP A 86 12.36 1.15 -5.43
N GLU A 87 13.61 1.11 -5.92
CA GLU A 87 13.99 0.36 -7.11
C GLU A 87 15.15 -0.58 -6.87
N ARG A 88 14.98 -1.84 -7.28
CA ARG A 88 16.06 -2.81 -7.20
C ARG A 88 17.16 -2.48 -8.20
N GLY A 89 18.41 -2.56 -7.73
CA GLY A 89 19.59 -2.11 -8.49
C GLY A 89 19.70 -2.68 -9.90
N THR A 90 19.43 -3.97 -10.10
CA THR A 90 19.51 -4.64 -11.41
C THR A 90 18.40 -4.19 -12.37
N GLN A 91 17.16 -4.11 -11.89
CA GLN A 91 16.03 -3.62 -12.69
C GLN A 91 16.26 -2.17 -13.14
N ARG A 92 16.79 -1.36 -12.22
CA ARG A 92 17.17 0.03 -12.47
C ARG A 92 18.30 0.16 -13.49
N SER A 93 19.39 -0.60 -13.37
CA SER A 93 20.53 -0.49 -14.29
C SER A 93 20.17 -0.88 -15.73
N LEU A 94 19.20 -1.79 -15.89
CA LEU A 94 18.70 -2.24 -17.19
C LEU A 94 17.50 -1.41 -17.69
N LEU A 95 16.97 -0.50 -16.87
CA LEU A 95 15.71 0.22 -17.11
C LEU A 95 14.57 -0.74 -17.50
N PHE A 96 14.49 -1.90 -16.85
CA PHE A 96 13.53 -2.95 -17.19
C PHE A 96 12.21 -2.76 -16.43
N TYR A 97 11.42 -1.80 -16.88
CA TYR A 97 10.14 -1.38 -16.29
C TYR A 97 9.05 -1.22 -17.36
N PRO A 98 7.76 -1.16 -16.97
CA PRO A 98 6.67 -0.76 -17.86
C PRO A 98 6.91 0.61 -18.51
N ARG A 99 6.41 0.81 -19.75
CA ARG A 99 6.62 2.04 -20.54
C ARG A 99 6.28 3.33 -19.80
N GLY A 100 5.14 3.37 -19.13
CA GLY A 100 4.68 4.57 -18.43
C GLY A 100 5.52 4.88 -17.18
N TYR A 101 6.10 3.87 -16.53
CA TYR A 101 7.01 4.09 -15.41
C TYR A 101 8.35 4.68 -15.89
N LEU A 102 8.81 4.28 -17.09
CA LEU A 102 9.98 4.90 -17.72
C LEU A 102 9.70 6.36 -18.11
N GLU A 103 8.53 6.65 -18.66
CA GLU A 103 8.10 8.02 -18.96
C GLU A 103 8.00 8.89 -17.69
N LEU A 104 7.48 8.34 -16.58
CA LEU A 104 7.48 9.04 -15.28
C LEU A 104 8.89 9.41 -14.85
N ARG A 105 9.85 8.48 -14.95
CA ARG A 105 11.26 8.74 -14.63
C ARG A 105 11.86 9.83 -15.51
N GLU A 106 11.62 9.75 -16.82
CA GLU A 106 12.08 10.74 -17.80
C GLU A 106 11.55 12.13 -17.46
N ARG A 107 10.24 12.29 -17.22
CA ARG A 107 9.64 13.59 -16.88
C ARG A 107 10.13 14.15 -15.54
N ILE A 108 10.45 13.29 -14.56
CA ILE A 108 11.12 13.73 -13.32
C ILE A 108 12.50 14.29 -13.66
N GLU A 109 13.28 13.56 -14.46
CA GLU A 109 14.62 14.01 -14.87
C GLU A 109 14.58 15.31 -15.68
N GLU A 110 13.66 15.44 -16.64
CA GLU A 110 13.44 16.66 -17.42
C GLU A 110 13.12 17.86 -16.53
N LYS A 111 12.26 17.66 -15.53
CA LYS A 111 11.82 18.73 -14.62
C LYS A 111 12.95 19.32 -13.79
N TYR A 112 13.85 18.48 -13.28
CA TYR A 112 14.94 18.91 -12.40
C TYR A 112 16.32 18.94 -13.09
N GLY A 113 16.41 18.53 -14.35
CA GLY A 113 17.67 18.25 -15.03
C GLY A 113 18.46 17.07 -14.45
N ARG A 114 17.84 16.26 -13.59
CA ARG A 114 18.39 15.06 -12.93
C ARG A 114 17.28 14.30 -12.18
N LEU A 115 17.46 13.01 -11.94
CA LEU A 115 16.52 12.22 -11.14
C LEU A 115 16.55 12.53 -9.63
N ASN A 116 17.69 12.97 -9.10
CA ASN A 116 17.91 13.16 -7.66
C ASN A 116 18.33 14.61 -7.32
N PRO A 117 17.41 15.59 -7.40
CA PRO A 117 17.66 16.99 -7.01
C PRO A 117 18.15 17.17 -5.57
N GLY A 118 17.86 16.24 -4.65
CA GLY A 118 18.27 16.34 -3.25
C GLY A 118 19.47 15.52 -2.84
N THR A 119 20.07 14.74 -3.75
CA THR A 119 21.18 13.83 -3.45
C THR A 119 20.87 12.77 -2.37
N CYS A 120 19.60 12.40 -2.20
CA CYS A 120 19.19 11.33 -1.28
C CYS A 120 19.99 10.05 -1.52
N TRP A 121 20.23 9.25 -0.47
CA TRP A 121 20.97 7.98 -0.62
C TRP A 121 20.10 6.73 -0.74
N VAL A 122 18.81 6.79 -0.36
CA VAL A 122 17.91 5.63 -0.48
C VAL A 122 17.59 5.26 -1.92
N SER A 123 17.54 6.25 -2.81
CA SER A 123 17.12 6.09 -4.19
C SER A 123 18.00 6.91 -5.13
N VAL A 124 17.95 6.56 -6.42
CA VAL A 124 18.50 7.40 -7.49
C VAL A 124 17.51 8.46 -7.95
N SER A 125 16.26 8.40 -7.49
CA SER A 125 15.19 9.33 -7.85
C SER A 125 14.46 9.77 -6.58
N CYS A 126 14.60 11.05 -6.24
CA CYS A 126 14.03 11.67 -5.05
C CYS A 126 13.61 13.09 -5.39
N PHE A 127 12.33 13.42 -5.21
CA PHE A 127 11.77 14.68 -5.72
C PHE A 127 10.65 15.20 -4.82
N MET A 128 10.12 16.38 -5.14
CA MET A 128 9.02 16.97 -4.38
C MET A 128 7.70 16.23 -4.63
N PRO A 129 6.92 15.87 -3.59
CA PRO A 129 5.66 15.15 -3.77
C PRO A 129 4.61 15.86 -4.63
N TYR A 130 4.47 17.19 -4.49
CA TYR A 130 3.57 17.97 -5.34
C TYR A 130 3.96 17.93 -6.83
N ASP A 131 5.26 17.79 -7.12
CA ASP A 131 5.75 17.64 -8.49
C ASP A 131 5.46 16.23 -9.02
N GLY A 132 5.52 15.21 -8.17
CA GLY A 132 5.06 13.86 -8.48
C GLY A 132 3.59 13.82 -8.91
N HIS A 133 2.73 14.55 -8.19
CA HIS A 133 1.33 14.74 -8.58
C HIS A 133 1.20 15.44 -9.94
N GLY A 134 1.86 16.59 -10.11
CA GLY A 134 1.74 17.39 -11.33
C GLY A 134 2.24 16.66 -12.58
N ILE A 135 3.39 15.97 -12.49
CA ILE A 135 3.95 15.18 -13.58
C ILE A 135 2.96 14.06 -13.98
N LEU A 136 2.48 13.30 -13.00
CA LEU A 136 1.59 12.17 -13.28
C LEU A 136 0.24 12.62 -13.84
N PHE A 137 -0.32 13.71 -13.32
CA PHE A 137 -1.55 14.27 -13.85
C PHE A 137 -1.38 14.71 -15.31
N GLN A 138 -0.27 15.38 -15.63
CA GLN A 138 0.05 15.76 -17.00
C GLN A 138 0.24 14.54 -17.92
N MET A 139 0.85 13.45 -17.43
CA MET A 139 0.94 12.19 -18.19
C MET A 139 -0.44 11.64 -18.55
N LEU A 140 -1.42 11.72 -17.65
CA LEU A 140 -2.79 11.27 -17.92
C LEU A 140 -3.48 12.17 -18.95
N GLU A 141 -3.32 13.50 -18.86
CA GLU A 141 -3.85 14.44 -19.85
C GLU A 141 -3.23 14.22 -21.24
N ASP A 142 -1.92 14.00 -21.29
CA ASP A 142 -1.19 13.72 -22.53
C ASP A 142 -1.60 12.37 -23.13
N ALA A 143 -1.80 11.34 -22.30
CA ALA A 143 -2.30 10.04 -22.73
C ALA A 143 -3.70 10.14 -23.32
N ALA A 144 -4.61 10.87 -22.65
CA ALA A 144 -5.97 11.13 -23.13
C ALA A 144 -5.93 11.82 -24.50
N LYS A 145 -5.12 12.87 -24.63
CA LYS A 145 -4.96 13.60 -25.89
C LYS A 145 -4.37 12.73 -27.01
N LYS A 146 -3.35 11.92 -26.70
CA LYS A 146 -2.66 11.06 -27.66
C LYS A 146 -3.55 9.91 -28.16
N GLY A 147 -4.27 9.27 -27.27
CA GLY A 147 -5.17 8.15 -27.59
C GLY A 147 -6.55 8.57 -28.08
N GLY A 148 -6.92 9.85 -27.94
CA GLY A 148 -8.29 10.32 -28.15
C GLY A 148 -9.26 9.88 -27.04
N GLY A 149 -8.73 9.50 -25.87
CA GLY A 149 -9.51 9.13 -24.70
C GLY A 149 -10.03 10.33 -23.92
N THR A 150 -10.91 10.07 -22.96
CA THR A 150 -11.49 11.10 -22.09
C THR A 150 -11.18 10.80 -20.63
N LEU A 151 -10.38 11.66 -19.99
CA LEU A 151 -10.13 11.62 -18.56
C LEU A 151 -11.21 12.40 -17.82
N LYS A 152 -11.91 11.74 -16.88
CA LYS A 152 -12.83 12.38 -15.93
C LYS A 152 -12.27 12.22 -14.50
N TRP A 153 -11.73 13.31 -13.95
CA TRP A 153 -11.07 13.33 -12.65
C TRP A 153 -12.01 13.76 -11.52
N PHE A 154 -12.08 12.95 -10.47
CA PHE A 154 -12.91 13.17 -9.29
C PHE A 154 -12.04 13.16 -8.02
N PRO A 155 -11.36 14.28 -7.68
CA PRO A 155 -10.61 14.41 -6.44
C PRO A 155 -11.56 14.45 -5.23
N ASN A 156 -11.03 14.15 -4.05
CA ASN A 156 -11.77 14.17 -2.77
C ASN A 156 -13.10 13.40 -2.87
N THR A 157 -13.06 12.23 -3.50
CA THR A 157 -14.23 11.43 -3.83
C THR A 157 -14.03 10.01 -3.34
N ILE A 158 -14.94 9.56 -2.47
CA ILE A 158 -14.97 8.19 -1.95
C ILE A 158 -16.12 7.41 -2.56
N ILE A 159 -16.00 6.08 -2.60
CA ILE A 159 -17.11 5.19 -2.98
C ILE A 159 -17.85 4.78 -1.72
N LYS A 160 -19.17 5.00 -1.74
CA LYS A 160 -20.05 4.83 -0.59
C LYS A 160 -20.88 3.57 -0.68
N GLU A 161 -21.41 3.25 -1.87
CA GLU A 161 -22.25 2.07 -2.11
C GLU A 161 -22.02 1.50 -3.51
N LEU A 162 -22.28 0.21 -3.66
CA LEU A 162 -22.23 -0.52 -4.92
C LEU A 162 -23.58 -1.20 -5.14
N ASP A 163 -24.09 -1.12 -6.37
CA ASP A 163 -25.21 -1.96 -6.82
C ASP A 163 -24.64 -3.17 -7.56
N ILE A 164 -24.75 -4.34 -6.93
CA ILE A 164 -24.20 -5.59 -7.45
C ILE A 164 -25.35 -6.54 -7.75
N SER A 165 -25.46 -6.95 -9.01
CA SER A 165 -26.39 -7.99 -9.44
C SER A 165 -25.76 -8.80 -10.58
N ASN A 166 -26.10 -10.09 -10.67
CA ASN A 166 -25.53 -11.02 -11.65
C ASN A 166 -23.99 -11.02 -11.64
N ASN A 167 -23.38 -11.01 -10.44
CA ASN A 167 -21.93 -10.93 -10.23
C ASN A 167 -21.25 -9.72 -10.89
N GLN A 168 -21.98 -8.64 -11.15
CA GLN A 168 -21.42 -7.43 -11.75
C GLN A 168 -21.78 -6.21 -10.92
N ILE A 169 -20.83 -5.28 -10.81
CA ILE A 169 -21.09 -3.93 -10.32
C ILE A 169 -21.79 -3.19 -11.46
N ASN A 170 -23.07 -2.89 -11.29
CA ASN A 170 -23.90 -2.21 -12.30
C ASN A 170 -23.92 -0.69 -12.08
N ARG A 171 -23.64 -0.24 -10.86
CA ARG A 171 -23.56 1.16 -10.47
C ARG A 171 -22.67 1.31 -9.23
N ALA A 172 -21.98 2.45 -9.12
CA ALA A 172 -21.32 2.88 -7.89
C ALA A 172 -21.85 4.26 -7.45
N ILE A 173 -22.16 4.40 -6.16
CA ILE A 173 -22.50 5.69 -5.54
C ILE A 173 -21.25 6.22 -4.85
N ALA A 174 -20.89 7.46 -5.16
CA ALA A 174 -19.75 8.15 -4.58
C ALA A 174 -20.18 9.43 -3.85
N ILE A 175 -19.35 9.84 -2.90
CA ILE A 175 -19.46 11.13 -2.22
C ILE A 175 -18.22 11.95 -2.58
N GLN A 176 -18.42 12.97 -3.40
CA GLN A 176 -17.42 14.02 -3.60
C GLN A 176 -17.66 15.11 -2.56
N HIS A 177 -16.60 15.56 -1.89
CA HIS A 177 -16.69 16.58 -0.86
C HIS A 177 -15.74 17.74 -1.14
N GLN A 178 -16.19 18.94 -0.80
CA GLN A 178 -15.41 20.18 -0.92
C GLN A 178 -15.65 21.07 0.30
N PRO A 179 -14.69 21.93 0.69
CA PRO A 179 -14.88 22.86 1.79
C PRO A 179 -16.10 23.75 1.57
N VAL A 180 -16.89 23.99 2.61
CA VAL A 180 -17.97 24.98 2.59
C VAL A 180 -17.40 26.37 2.31
N SER A 181 -18.13 27.20 1.57
CA SER A 181 -17.69 28.57 1.28
C SER A 181 -17.35 29.35 2.56
N ASN A 182 -16.23 30.08 2.55
CA ASN A 182 -15.67 30.82 3.70
C ASN A 182 -15.21 29.95 4.89
N THR A 183 -15.00 28.65 4.70
CA THR A 183 -14.30 27.79 5.65
C THR A 183 -12.84 27.55 5.20
N PRO A 184 -11.95 27.05 6.08
CA PRO A 184 -10.60 26.71 5.68
C PRO A 184 -10.57 25.73 4.52
N PRO A 185 -9.58 25.83 3.61
CA PRO A 185 -9.49 24.95 2.44
C PRO A 185 -9.26 23.48 2.85
N ILE A 186 -9.47 22.59 1.88
CA ILE A 186 -9.20 21.16 2.06
C ILE A 186 -7.72 20.95 2.42
N ASN A 187 -7.44 19.93 3.24
CA ASN A 187 -6.13 19.69 3.86
C ASN A 187 -5.69 20.73 4.91
N THR A 188 -6.64 21.47 5.50
CA THR A 188 -6.37 22.24 6.73
C THR A 188 -6.30 21.33 7.95
N GLU A 189 -7.30 20.46 8.12
CA GLU A 189 -7.36 19.47 9.20
C GLU A 189 -6.74 18.13 8.75
N PRO A 190 -6.08 17.38 9.65
CA PRO A 190 -5.58 16.04 9.36
C PRO A 190 -6.69 15.04 8.99
N LEU A 191 -6.32 13.99 8.26
CA LEU A 191 -7.24 12.95 7.78
C LEU A 191 -8.08 12.34 8.90
N SER A 192 -7.49 12.08 10.08
CA SER A 192 -8.19 11.49 11.22
C SER A 192 -9.42 12.28 11.68
N GLN A 193 -9.44 13.59 11.46
CA GLN A 193 -10.54 14.48 11.86
C GLN A 193 -11.65 14.58 10.82
N ILE A 194 -11.31 14.32 9.55
CA ILE A 194 -12.23 14.53 8.42
C ILE A 194 -12.75 13.23 7.82
N ILE A 195 -12.05 12.10 8.00
CA ILE A 195 -12.35 10.85 7.30
C ILE A 195 -13.78 10.38 7.55
N GLU A 196 -14.26 10.39 8.79
CA GLU A 196 -15.65 9.98 9.05
C GLU A 196 -16.67 10.93 8.43
N ASP A 197 -16.37 12.22 8.36
CA ASP A 197 -17.25 13.20 7.73
C ASP A 197 -17.33 12.95 6.22
N ALA A 198 -16.20 12.68 5.55
CA ALA A 198 -16.13 12.39 4.13
C ALA A 198 -17.07 11.24 3.68
N TYR A 199 -17.32 10.24 4.54
CA TYR A 199 -18.20 9.10 4.24
C TYR A 199 -19.68 9.30 4.65
N ARG A 200 -20.05 10.45 5.22
CA ARG A 200 -21.45 10.77 5.58
C ARG A 200 -22.15 11.46 4.40
N TYR A 201 -23.39 11.03 4.12
CA TYR A 201 -24.22 11.60 3.05
C TYR A 201 -24.57 13.08 3.23
N GLN A 202 -24.72 13.53 4.47
CA GLN A 202 -25.16 14.88 4.80
C GLN A 202 -24.01 15.87 4.63
N ASN A 203 -24.30 17.06 4.09
CA ASN A 203 -23.40 18.21 4.25
C ASN A 203 -23.11 18.43 5.74
N SER A 204 -21.93 18.96 6.04
CA SER A 204 -21.49 19.25 7.40
C SER A 204 -21.06 20.70 7.53
N ALA A 205 -20.63 21.10 8.72
CA ALA A 205 -19.99 22.41 8.91
C ALA A 205 -18.65 22.53 8.14
N ARG A 206 -18.04 21.39 7.74
CA ARG A 206 -16.78 21.34 6.99
C ARG A 206 -17.02 21.24 5.50
N PHE A 207 -17.94 20.37 5.08
CA PHE A 207 -18.04 19.95 3.68
C PHE A 207 -19.43 20.12 3.09
N ASP A 208 -19.46 20.75 1.92
CA ASP A 208 -20.53 20.56 0.94
C ASP A 208 -20.27 19.27 0.16
N LYS A 209 -21.30 18.43 0.02
CA LYS A 209 -21.17 17.09 -0.56
C LYS A 209 -22.08 16.92 -1.76
N THR A 210 -21.50 16.36 -2.82
CA THR A 210 -22.16 15.98 -4.06
C THR A 210 -22.16 14.46 -4.15
N ILE A 211 -23.35 13.89 -4.27
CA ILE A 211 -23.58 12.46 -4.47
C ILE A 211 -23.55 12.19 -5.96
N ILE A 212 -22.57 11.40 -6.38
CA ILE A 212 -22.33 11.06 -7.78
C ILE A 212 -22.73 9.60 -7.98
N GLN A 213 -23.54 9.35 -8.99
CA GLN A 213 -23.86 8.01 -9.47
C GLN A 213 -23.01 7.71 -10.71
N PHE A 214 -22.10 6.74 -10.60
CA PHE A 214 -21.36 6.22 -11.73
C PHE A 214 -22.11 5.05 -12.36
N VAL A 215 -22.29 5.10 -13.68
CA VAL A 215 -22.96 4.06 -14.47
C VAL A 215 -22.18 3.76 -15.76
N PRO A 216 -22.39 2.59 -16.38
CA PRO A 216 -21.75 2.26 -17.64
C PRO A 216 -22.10 3.27 -18.74
N GLN A 217 -21.11 3.62 -19.56
CA GLN A 217 -21.38 4.35 -20.79
C GLN A 217 -22.08 3.43 -21.81
N PRO A 218 -23.20 3.85 -22.42
CA PRO A 218 -23.86 3.04 -23.45
C PRO A 218 -22.93 2.75 -24.63
N SER A 219 -22.78 1.47 -24.99
CA SER A 219 -22.01 1.04 -26.16
C SER A 219 -22.94 0.35 -27.18
N PRO A 220 -23.19 0.96 -28.35
CA PRO A 220 -24.04 0.37 -29.39
C PRO A 220 -23.39 -0.83 -30.10
N GLU A 221 -22.09 -1.04 -29.93
CA GLU A 221 -21.31 -2.10 -30.58
C GLU A 221 -20.98 -3.27 -29.63
N LYS A 222 -21.62 -3.35 -28.45
CA LYS A 222 -21.34 -4.41 -27.47
C LYS A 222 -21.65 -5.81 -28.03
N THR A 223 -20.63 -6.66 -28.07
CA THR A 223 -20.71 -8.04 -28.58
C THR A 223 -20.78 -9.11 -27.48
N GLY A 224 -20.49 -8.76 -26.22
CA GLY A 224 -20.46 -9.64 -25.05
C GLY A 224 -19.86 -8.96 -23.81
N GLY A 225 -19.57 -9.71 -22.74
CA GLY A 225 -18.90 -9.22 -21.53
C GLY A 225 -19.69 -8.19 -20.69
N ALA A 226 -18.97 -7.41 -19.89
CA ALA A 226 -19.53 -6.34 -19.04
C ALA A 226 -19.84 -5.05 -19.84
N ASP A 227 -20.78 -4.22 -19.36
CA ASP A 227 -21.04 -2.89 -19.94
C ASP A 227 -19.92 -1.87 -19.64
N TRP A 228 -19.16 -2.12 -18.57
CA TRP A 228 -18.02 -1.36 -18.11
C TRP A 228 -17.20 -2.23 -17.15
N TYR A 229 -15.98 -1.80 -16.84
CA TYR A 229 -15.14 -2.45 -15.84
C TYR A 229 -14.77 -1.50 -14.70
N VAL A 230 -14.63 -2.07 -13.51
CA VAL A 230 -14.20 -1.37 -12.31
C VAL A 230 -12.79 -1.81 -11.95
N VAL A 231 -11.91 -0.86 -11.66
CA VAL A 231 -10.57 -1.11 -11.12
C VAL A 231 -10.55 -0.73 -9.65
N GLU A 232 -10.28 -1.69 -8.77
CA GLU A 232 -9.94 -1.45 -7.38
C GLU A 232 -8.43 -1.21 -7.27
N ALA A 233 -8.07 0.05 -7.04
CA ALA A 233 -6.70 0.52 -6.91
C ALA A 233 -6.50 1.36 -5.63
N THR A 234 -7.40 1.25 -4.65
CA THR A 234 -7.26 1.93 -3.36
C THR A 234 -6.15 1.26 -2.56
N GLU A 235 -5.52 2.06 -1.69
CA GLU A 235 -4.39 1.64 -0.88
C GLU A 235 -4.72 0.52 0.12
N THR A 236 -6.00 0.37 0.48
CA THR A 236 -6.45 -0.57 1.53
C THR A 236 -7.46 -1.61 1.06
N GLY A 237 -7.86 -1.60 -0.21
CA GLY A 237 -8.85 -2.52 -0.75
C GLY A 237 -10.26 -2.19 -0.27
N GLU A 238 -10.71 -0.96 -0.47
CA GLU A 238 -12.02 -0.50 -0.01
C GLU A 238 -13.17 -1.22 -0.72
N ILE A 239 -13.11 -1.35 -2.05
CA ILE A 239 -14.15 -2.03 -2.84
C ILE A 239 -14.17 -3.52 -2.53
N ILE A 240 -13.02 -4.12 -2.20
CA ILE A 240 -12.93 -5.50 -1.74
C ILE A 240 -13.79 -5.73 -0.50
N ALA A 241 -13.69 -4.84 0.49
CA ALA A 241 -14.50 -4.93 1.71
C ALA A 241 -15.96 -4.50 1.48
N LEU A 242 -16.19 -3.42 0.75
CA LEU A 242 -17.52 -2.89 0.48
C LEU A 242 -18.39 -3.88 -0.30
N ALA A 243 -17.79 -4.59 -1.26
CA ALA A 243 -18.45 -5.62 -2.04
C ALA A 243 -18.48 -6.99 -1.34
N ASP A 244 -17.90 -7.09 -0.14
CA ASP A 244 -17.77 -8.31 0.68
C ASP A 244 -17.19 -9.52 -0.08
N VAL A 245 -16.27 -9.29 -1.03
CA VAL A 245 -15.59 -10.39 -1.72
C VAL A 245 -14.59 -11.08 -0.77
N PRO A 246 -14.24 -12.36 -0.97
CA PRO A 246 -13.32 -13.05 -0.09
C PRO A 246 -11.91 -12.42 -0.09
N TYR A 247 -11.40 -12.08 1.11
CA TYR A 247 -10.07 -11.49 1.28
C TYR A 247 -9.34 -12.00 2.53
N ARG A 248 -8.04 -11.68 2.58
CA ARG A 248 -7.13 -11.89 3.70
C ARG A 248 -6.61 -10.53 4.20
N LEU A 249 -6.27 -10.47 5.48
CA LEU A 249 -5.71 -9.30 6.13
C LEU A 249 -4.76 -9.77 7.22
N GLY A 250 -3.66 -9.05 7.44
CA GLY A 250 -2.66 -9.36 8.47
C GLY A 250 -1.90 -10.66 8.19
N ILE A 251 -1.38 -11.28 9.24
CA ILE A 251 -0.45 -12.41 9.13
C ILE A 251 -1.20 -13.69 8.71
N ASP A 252 -0.75 -14.31 7.62
CA ASP A 252 -1.23 -15.61 7.16
C ASP A 252 -0.67 -16.78 7.99
N PRO A 253 -1.40 -17.89 8.15
CA PRO A 253 -0.93 -19.03 8.94
C PRO A 253 0.29 -19.74 8.31
N GLN A 254 1.08 -20.39 9.16
CA GLN A 254 2.20 -21.24 8.76
C GLN A 254 1.70 -22.42 7.95
N THR A 255 2.23 -22.54 6.74
CA THR A 255 1.89 -23.58 5.76
C THR A 255 3.13 -23.89 4.94
N TYR A 256 3.09 -24.94 4.13
CA TYR A 256 4.22 -25.28 3.25
C TYR A 256 4.52 -24.20 2.20
N VAL A 257 3.57 -23.30 1.90
CA VAL A 257 3.78 -22.17 0.97
C VAL A 257 4.18 -20.87 1.68
N ASN A 258 3.93 -20.77 3.00
CA ASN A 258 4.37 -19.65 3.85
C ASN A 258 5.11 -20.18 5.10
N PRO A 259 6.21 -20.93 4.92
CA PRO A 259 6.87 -21.65 6.01
C PRO A 259 7.52 -20.72 7.04
N SER A 260 7.78 -19.44 6.70
CA SER A 260 8.34 -18.47 7.66
C SER A 260 7.29 -17.82 8.56
N SER A 261 6.00 -18.07 8.36
CA SER A 261 4.98 -17.45 9.20
C SER A 261 5.11 -17.91 10.67
N PRO A 262 4.99 -16.99 11.64
CA PRO A 262 5.11 -17.31 13.06
C PRO A 262 3.77 -17.67 13.73
N VAL A 263 2.67 -17.76 12.99
CA VAL A 263 1.33 -18.03 13.55
C VAL A 263 0.69 -19.25 12.92
N ASP A 264 0.00 -20.08 13.70
CA ASP A 264 -0.74 -21.24 13.19
C ASP A 264 -2.14 -20.85 12.68
N THR A 265 -2.68 -19.75 13.19
CA THR A 265 -3.98 -19.19 12.81
C THR A 265 -3.79 -17.77 12.34
N ARG A 266 -4.56 -17.38 11.31
CA ARG A 266 -4.50 -16.02 10.76
C ARG A 266 -4.69 -14.96 11.85
N ASP A 267 -3.84 -13.95 11.84
CA ASP A 267 -3.98 -12.76 12.69
C ASP A 267 -4.35 -11.55 11.84
N PRO A 268 -5.64 -11.15 11.79
CA PRO A 268 -6.09 -10.05 10.93
C PRO A 268 -5.80 -8.65 11.49
N TYR A 269 -5.20 -8.56 12.68
CA TYR A 269 -4.99 -7.28 13.36
C TYR A 269 -3.55 -6.76 13.20
N CYS A 270 -2.60 -7.67 13.00
CA CYS A 270 -1.21 -7.33 12.75
C CYS A 270 -0.96 -7.08 11.25
N THR A 271 -1.36 -5.90 10.78
CA THR A 271 -0.92 -5.39 9.47
C THR A 271 0.48 -4.80 9.57
N GLN A 272 1.14 -4.57 8.44
CA GLN A 272 2.38 -3.79 8.39
C GLN A 272 2.16 -2.33 8.81
N GLY A 273 3.23 -1.70 9.31
CA GLY A 273 3.25 -0.29 9.69
C GLY A 273 2.85 0.65 8.56
N PHE A 274 2.21 1.75 8.93
CA PHE A 274 1.88 2.87 8.04
C PHE A 274 2.59 4.14 8.52
N THR A 275 2.78 5.10 7.62
CA THR A 275 3.60 6.28 7.93
C THR A 275 2.93 7.55 7.45
N TYR A 276 2.71 8.52 8.34
CA TYR A 276 2.50 9.90 7.92
C TYR A 276 3.87 10.52 7.68
N THR A 277 4.18 10.81 6.41
CA THR A 277 5.43 11.50 6.09
C THR A 277 5.27 12.99 6.33
N PHE A 278 6.40 13.67 6.48
CA PHE A 278 6.47 15.12 6.58
C PHE A 278 7.83 15.60 6.11
N ALA A 279 7.91 16.86 5.70
CA ALA A 279 9.16 17.48 5.31
C ALA A 279 9.75 18.33 6.43
N MET A 280 11.07 18.34 6.52
CA MET A 280 11.82 19.30 7.32
C MET A 280 12.90 19.97 6.47
N GLU A 281 13.22 21.21 6.80
CA GLU A 281 14.25 21.99 6.12
C GLU A 281 15.36 22.35 7.08
N ALA A 282 16.61 22.26 6.63
CA ALA A 282 17.76 22.71 7.37
C ALA A 282 17.85 24.25 7.36
N THR A 283 18.17 24.85 8.51
CA THR A 283 18.22 26.31 8.67
C THR A 283 19.62 26.79 9.03
N GLU A 284 19.98 28.00 8.60
CA GLU A 284 21.28 28.60 8.94
C GLU A 284 21.39 28.88 10.44
N THR A 285 20.30 29.36 11.05
CA THR A 285 20.23 29.66 12.47
C THR A 285 19.40 28.64 13.24
N PRO A 286 19.70 28.39 14.53
CA PRO A 286 18.87 27.55 15.39
C PRO A 286 17.42 28.03 15.45
N GLN A 287 16.48 27.10 15.44
CA GLN A 287 15.05 27.35 15.56
C GLN A 287 14.56 27.06 16.98
N ILE A 288 13.42 27.66 17.36
CA ILE A 288 12.75 27.35 18.63
C ILE A 288 11.74 26.24 18.37
N HIS A 289 11.96 25.10 19.03
CA HIS A 289 11.09 23.93 18.95
C HIS A 289 10.22 23.85 20.20
N VAL A 290 8.90 23.99 20.00
CA VAL A 290 7.93 23.81 21.09
C VAL A 290 7.59 22.34 21.19
N GLU A 291 7.75 21.76 22.38
CA GLU A 291 7.37 20.38 22.65
C GLU A 291 5.86 20.19 22.42
N PRO A 292 5.44 19.27 21.53
CA PRO A 292 4.03 18.96 21.35
C PRO A 292 3.40 18.43 22.64
N PRO A 293 2.14 18.78 22.96
CA PRO A 293 1.50 18.38 24.22
C PRO A 293 1.40 16.86 24.42
N PHE A 294 1.38 16.10 23.33
CA PHE A 294 1.34 14.63 23.32
C PHE A 294 2.73 13.98 23.27
N TYR A 295 3.83 14.74 23.20
CA TYR A 295 5.18 14.20 22.97
C TYR A 295 5.58 13.14 24.00
N SER A 296 5.32 13.39 25.29
CA SER A 296 5.65 12.46 26.37
C SER A 296 4.99 11.08 26.24
N GLN A 297 3.85 10.99 25.55
CA GLN A 297 3.17 9.72 25.25
C GLN A 297 3.97 8.89 24.25
N TYR A 298 4.52 9.52 23.20
CA TYR A 298 5.20 8.84 22.09
C TYR A 298 6.72 8.76 22.24
N ALA A 299 7.33 9.59 23.11
CA ALA A 299 8.77 9.58 23.38
C ALA A 299 9.37 8.18 23.66
N PRO A 300 8.67 7.23 24.33
CA PRO A 300 9.16 5.87 24.52
C PRO A 300 9.18 5.00 23.25
N TYR A 301 8.65 5.48 22.12
CA TYR A 301 8.66 4.78 20.84
C TYR A 301 9.95 5.04 20.05
N TYR A 302 10.41 6.29 20.01
CA TYR A 302 11.34 6.74 18.97
C TYR A 302 12.76 6.19 19.12
N SER A 303 13.34 5.79 17.99
CA SER A 303 14.71 5.29 17.92
C SER A 303 15.32 5.47 16.54
N TYR A 304 16.65 5.56 16.50
CA TYR A 304 17.43 5.31 15.29
C TYR A 304 17.50 3.83 14.89
N GLU A 305 16.84 2.94 15.63
CA GLU A 305 16.74 1.48 15.48
C GLU A 305 18.06 0.74 15.79
N LEU A 306 19.16 1.12 15.14
CA LEU A 306 20.46 0.46 15.24
C LEU A 306 21.58 1.46 15.49
N SER A 307 22.60 1.10 16.26
CA SER A 307 23.76 1.98 16.54
C SER A 307 24.45 2.49 15.27
N ARG A 308 24.51 1.67 14.21
CA ARG A 308 25.09 2.07 12.91
C ARG A 308 24.28 3.17 12.20
N LEU A 309 22.98 3.24 12.47
CA LEU A 309 22.05 4.21 11.91
C LEU A 309 21.87 5.46 12.80
N ALA A 310 22.34 5.40 14.05
CA ALA A 310 22.28 6.51 14.99
C ALA A 310 23.19 7.68 14.60
N ASN A 311 22.69 8.52 13.70
CA ASN A 311 23.31 9.75 13.23
C ASN A 311 22.27 10.60 12.48
N PHE A 312 22.20 11.89 12.85
CA PHE A 312 21.25 12.81 12.24
C PHE A 312 21.48 13.02 10.74
N ASN A 313 22.73 13.21 10.30
CA ASN A 313 23.03 13.46 8.88
C ASN A 313 22.67 12.26 8.01
N LEU A 314 22.84 11.04 8.52
CA LEU A 314 22.42 9.82 7.85
C LEU A 314 20.90 9.80 7.66
N VAL A 315 20.12 10.09 8.70
CA VAL A 315 18.65 10.12 8.64
C VAL A 315 18.14 11.27 7.76
N PHE A 316 18.69 12.47 7.92
CA PHE A 316 18.33 13.63 7.10
C PHE A 316 18.61 13.36 5.62
N SER A 317 19.78 12.83 5.29
CA SER A 317 20.15 12.57 3.88
C SER A 317 19.52 11.30 3.29
N TYR A 318 18.80 10.50 4.09
CA TYR A 318 18.12 9.27 3.62
C TYR A 318 17.17 9.57 2.48
N ARG A 319 16.28 10.55 2.70
CA ARG A 319 15.27 11.04 1.77
C ARG A 319 15.37 12.56 1.65
N GLN A 320 16.58 13.06 1.43
CA GLN A 320 16.79 14.47 1.05
C GLN A 320 16.25 14.68 -0.36
N ILE A 321 15.07 15.28 -0.46
CA ILE A 321 14.34 15.47 -1.72
C ILE A 321 14.73 16.75 -2.45
N TRP A 322 15.42 17.66 -1.76
CA TRP A 322 15.97 18.88 -2.35
C TRP A 322 17.29 19.28 -1.71
N SER A 323 18.22 19.77 -2.52
CA SER A 323 19.44 20.38 -2.02
C SER A 323 19.68 21.74 -2.66
N MET A 324 20.21 22.66 -1.87
CA MET A 324 20.70 23.96 -2.33
C MET A 324 22.06 23.85 -3.03
N GLN A 325 22.78 22.74 -2.85
CA GLN A 325 24.10 22.50 -3.43
C GLN A 325 24.17 21.09 -4.06
N PRO A 326 23.28 20.76 -5.01
CA PRO A 326 23.15 19.39 -5.53
C PRO A 326 24.33 18.95 -6.39
N ASP A 327 25.20 19.88 -6.80
CA ASP A 327 26.40 19.65 -7.63
C ASP A 327 27.67 19.45 -6.80
N ILE A 328 27.63 19.72 -5.49
CA ILE A 328 28.78 19.50 -4.62
C ILE A 328 28.85 18.02 -4.25
N PRO A 329 29.96 17.32 -4.55
CA PRO A 329 30.11 15.92 -4.19
C PRO A 329 30.04 15.70 -2.68
N GLN A 330 29.17 14.78 -2.28
CA GLN A 330 29.00 14.39 -0.88
C GLN A 330 29.93 13.24 -0.50
N PRO A 331 30.40 13.15 0.76
CA PRO A 331 31.19 12.01 1.24
C PRO A 331 30.44 10.67 1.05
N PRO A 332 31.17 9.57 0.79
CA PRO A 332 30.58 8.23 0.66
C PRO A 332 30.00 7.71 1.99
N ASP A 333 30.55 8.17 3.12
CA ASP A 333 29.98 7.91 4.44
C ASP A 333 28.82 8.88 4.70
N TYR A 334 27.59 8.36 4.65
CA TYR A 334 26.37 9.15 4.83
C TYR A 334 26.30 9.89 6.17
N ARG A 335 27.02 9.39 7.19
CA ARG A 335 27.09 10.03 8.52
C ARG A 335 27.90 11.33 8.51
N LYS A 336 28.69 11.56 7.46
CA LYS A 336 29.57 12.72 7.28
C LYS A 336 29.08 13.68 6.20
N ARG A 337 27.90 13.44 5.63
CA ARG A 337 27.32 14.33 4.61
C ARG A 337 27.10 15.73 5.18
N THR A 338 27.34 16.73 4.35
CA THR A 338 27.08 18.12 4.67
C THR A 338 25.62 18.42 4.34
N ILE A 339 24.90 18.95 5.32
CA ILE A 339 23.55 19.49 5.14
C ILE A 339 23.68 21.00 4.98
N TYR A 340 23.15 21.55 3.90
CA TYR A 340 23.18 22.98 3.61
C TYR A 340 21.88 23.63 4.08
N PRO A 341 21.91 24.88 4.60
CA PRO A 341 20.70 25.64 4.83
C PRO A 341 19.84 25.71 3.56
N GLY A 342 18.54 25.41 3.70
CA GLY A 342 17.58 25.28 2.60
C GLY A 342 17.46 23.86 2.01
N ASP A 343 18.30 22.90 2.40
CA ASP A 343 18.09 21.49 2.04
C ASP A 343 16.79 20.98 2.68
N ILE A 344 16.03 20.16 1.94
CA ILE A 344 14.75 19.62 2.41
C ILE A 344 14.81 18.09 2.44
N SER A 345 14.39 17.52 3.57
CA SER A 345 14.33 16.09 3.82
C SER A 345 12.93 15.62 4.18
N MET A 346 12.46 14.59 3.48
CA MET A 346 11.19 13.93 3.73
C MET A 346 11.37 12.76 4.71
N GLN A 347 10.61 12.74 5.80
CA GLN A 347 10.77 11.73 6.83
C GLN A 347 9.89 10.50 6.59
N ASN A 348 10.53 9.33 6.58
CA ASN A 348 9.91 8.01 6.63
C ASN A 348 10.95 7.06 7.25
N TRP A 349 10.82 6.80 8.55
CA TRP A 349 11.83 6.09 9.33
C TRP A 349 11.22 5.04 10.25
N THR A 350 11.75 3.82 10.21
CA THR A 350 11.38 2.72 11.10
C THR A 350 11.75 3.07 12.54
N TRP A 351 10.86 2.78 13.50
CA TRP A 351 10.96 3.30 14.88
C TRP A 351 10.97 4.84 14.99
N GLY A 352 10.63 5.54 13.91
CA GLY A 352 10.42 6.98 13.88
C GLY A 352 8.94 7.31 13.68
N ASN A 353 8.62 7.89 12.53
CA ASN A 353 7.25 8.22 12.14
C ASN A 353 6.46 7.04 11.55
N ASP A 354 7.07 5.86 11.40
CA ASP A 354 6.37 4.64 11.03
C ASP A 354 5.57 4.07 12.22
N TYR A 355 4.24 4.18 12.20
CA TYR A 355 3.35 3.75 13.28
C TYR A 355 2.84 2.32 13.04
N ARG A 356 2.97 1.47 14.07
CA ARG A 356 2.89 -0.01 13.91
C ARG A 356 1.90 -0.67 14.90
N PRO A 357 0.60 -0.34 14.84
CA PRO A 357 -0.42 -1.01 15.66
C PRO A 357 -0.49 -2.51 15.33
N GLY A 358 -1.03 -3.33 16.22
CA GLY A 358 -0.88 -4.78 16.09
C GLY A 358 -1.92 -5.67 16.74
N ASN A 359 -2.97 -5.10 17.36
CA ASN A 359 -4.01 -5.89 17.99
C ASN A 359 -5.42 -5.38 17.64
N ARG A 360 -6.44 -6.09 18.12
CA ARG A 360 -7.85 -5.79 17.84
C ARG A 360 -8.31 -4.40 18.31
N ASP A 361 -7.63 -3.82 19.29
CA ASP A 361 -8.02 -2.56 19.91
C ASP A 361 -7.46 -1.36 19.16
N ASP A 362 -6.30 -1.50 18.51
CA ASP A 362 -5.58 -0.41 17.84
C ASP A 362 -5.32 -0.61 16.33
N ASN A 363 -5.68 -1.76 15.74
CA ASN A 363 -5.49 -2.00 14.31
C ASN A 363 -6.10 -0.88 13.45
N LEU A 364 -5.35 -0.43 12.44
CA LEU A 364 -5.78 0.63 11.53
C LEU A 364 -6.90 0.16 10.59
N ILE A 365 -6.68 -0.96 9.91
CA ILE A 365 -7.61 -1.52 8.93
C ILE A 365 -8.56 -2.46 9.64
N TYR A 366 -9.86 -2.18 9.62
CA TYR A 366 -10.84 -3.06 10.26
C TYR A 366 -10.91 -4.43 9.56
N SER A 367 -10.83 -5.48 10.37
CA SER A 367 -11.15 -6.85 9.96
C SER A 367 -12.63 -6.97 9.55
N ARG A 368 -12.98 -7.98 8.76
CA ARG A 368 -14.38 -8.24 8.36
C ARG A 368 -15.33 -8.31 9.54
N GLY A 369 -14.91 -8.99 10.63
CA GLY A 369 -15.70 -9.08 11.86
C GLY A 369 -15.91 -7.73 12.56
N GLN A 370 -14.92 -6.82 12.52
CA GLN A 370 -15.08 -5.46 13.02
C GLN A 370 -16.03 -4.65 12.12
N LEU A 371 -15.88 -4.74 10.80
CA LEU A 371 -16.78 -4.06 9.85
C LEU A 371 -18.24 -4.48 10.05
N GLN A 372 -18.48 -5.78 10.25
CA GLN A 372 -19.81 -6.31 10.55
C GLN A 372 -20.33 -5.79 11.89
N ALA A 373 -19.51 -5.80 12.94
CA ALA A 373 -19.89 -5.35 14.28
C ALA A 373 -20.20 -3.84 14.33
N THR A 374 -19.53 -3.03 13.51
CA THR A 374 -19.77 -1.59 13.40
C THR A 374 -20.86 -1.24 12.38
N GLY A 375 -21.48 -2.23 11.73
CA GLY A 375 -22.52 -2.01 10.72
C GLY A 375 -22.02 -1.48 9.38
N GLN A 376 -20.70 -1.47 9.13
CA GLN A 376 -20.14 -0.94 7.88
C GLN A 376 -20.41 -1.82 6.65
N LEU A 377 -20.75 -3.09 6.86
CA LEU A 377 -21.19 -4.00 5.77
C LEU A 377 -22.71 -3.93 5.51
N GLN A 378 -23.46 -3.08 6.22
CA GLN A 378 -24.87 -2.87 5.94
C GLN A 378 -25.04 -1.81 4.84
N PRO A 379 -26.13 -1.86 4.04
CA PRO A 379 -26.42 -0.82 3.05
C PRO A 379 -26.36 0.59 3.66
N GLY A 380 -25.62 1.50 3.02
CA GLY A 380 -25.37 2.87 3.49
C GLY A 380 -24.44 3.00 4.72
N GLY A 381 -24.00 1.88 5.30
CA GLY A 381 -23.18 1.83 6.51
C GLY A 381 -21.68 2.05 6.28
N TRP A 382 -21.19 1.98 5.05
CA TRP A 382 -19.74 2.03 4.75
C TRP A 382 -19.07 3.33 5.22
N MET A 383 -17.96 3.23 5.96
CA MET A 383 -17.20 4.37 6.48
C MET A 383 -15.69 4.26 6.15
N GLY A 384 -15.35 3.64 5.02
CA GLY A 384 -13.96 3.48 4.56
C GLY A 384 -13.16 2.37 5.25
N GLY A 385 -13.73 1.74 6.28
CA GLY A 385 -13.12 0.59 6.95
C GLY A 385 -11.79 0.88 7.65
N LEU A 386 -11.53 2.13 8.02
CA LEU A 386 -10.34 2.56 8.78
C LEU A 386 -10.73 3.09 10.17
N ARG A 387 -9.81 2.94 11.13
CA ARG A 387 -9.97 3.48 12.48
C ARG A 387 -9.39 4.89 12.60
N ALA A 388 -10.27 5.89 12.74
CA ALA A 388 -9.90 7.31 12.87
C ALA A 388 -8.93 7.56 14.04
N GLU A 389 -9.14 6.91 15.20
CA GLU A 389 -8.25 7.02 16.35
C GLU A 389 -6.82 6.55 16.06
N THR A 390 -6.65 5.49 15.26
CA THR A 390 -5.31 5.01 14.88
C THR A 390 -4.65 5.92 13.86
N LEU A 391 -5.41 6.52 12.95
CA LEU A 391 -4.90 7.58 12.07
C LEU A 391 -4.37 8.75 12.90
N ARG A 392 -5.16 9.24 13.88
CA ARG A 392 -4.75 10.32 14.80
C ARG A 392 -3.45 9.99 15.52
N ARG A 393 -3.30 8.75 16.02
CA ARG A 393 -2.07 8.31 16.67
C ARG A 393 -0.87 8.28 15.72
N GLY A 394 -1.07 7.90 14.47
CA GLY A 394 -0.04 8.00 13.43
C GLY A 394 0.38 9.45 13.14
N GLU A 395 -0.57 10.38 13.10
CA GLU A 395 -0.33 11.81 12.89
C GLU A 395 0.47 12.41 14.07
N GLU A 396 0.04 12.15 15.31
CA GLU A 396 0.75 12.57 16.51
C GLU A 396 2.14 11.94 16.62
N ASN A 397 2.27 10.65 16.27
CA ASN A 397 3.55 9.97 16.23
C ASN A 397 4.53 10.64 15.24
N ALA A 398 4.06 11.07 14.07
CA ALA A 398 4.90 11.77 13.10
C ALA A 398 5.35 13.17 13.58
N LEU A 399 4.43 13.96 14.15
CA LEU A 399 4.76 15.27 14.71
C LEU A 399 5.70 15.16 15.92
N GLY A 400 5.48 14.19 16.79
CA GLY A 400 6.37 13.91 17.90
C GLY A 400 7.74 13.39 17.45
N TYR A 401 7.81 12.65 16.33
CA TYR A 401 9.08 12.19 15.77
C TYR A 401 9.95 13.35 15.29
N PHE A 402 9.37 14.38 14.67
CA PHE A 402 10.11 15.60 14.34
C PHE A 402 10.76 16.21 15.60
N HIS A 403 9.98 16.42 16.66
CA HIS A 403 10.50 16.98 17.92
C HIS A 403 11.58 16.07 18.53
N TRP A 404 11.36 14.75 18.56
CA TRP A 404 12.37 13.80 18.99
C TRP A 404 13.65 13.92 18.15
N LEU A 405 13.52 14.08 16.83
CA LEU A 405 14.65 14.10 15.91
C LEU A 405 15.58 15.29 16.19
N VAL A 406 15.01 16.47 16.47
CA VAL A 406 15.75 17.74 16.62
C VAL A 406 16.05 18.13 18.08
N GLU A 407 15.20 17.81 19.05
CA GLU A 407 15.37 18.19 20.47
C GLU A 407 15.54 17.00 21.43
N GLY A 408 15.13 15.79 21.02
CA GLY A 408 15.17 14.59 21.85
C GLY A 408 16.59 14.16 22.23
N THR A 409 16.74 13.63 23.46
CA THR A 409 18.04 13.22 24.03
C THR A 409 18.09 11.73 24.42
N THR A 410 17.00 11.01 24.21
CA THR A 410 16.85 9.58 24.51
C THR A 410 16.54 8.79 23.26
N ASP A 411 16.83 7.50 23.27
CA ASP A 411 16.51 6.56 22.21
C ASP A 411 15.91 5.29 22.84
N SER A 412 14.74 4.85 22.36
CA SER A 412 13.98 3.76 22.98
C SER A 412 14.65 2.39 22.87
N GLN A 413 15.47 2.18 21.83
CA GLN A 413 16.17 0.91 21.58
C GLN A 413 17.64 0.97 22.01
N LEU A 414 18.28 2.14 21.86
CA LEU A 414 19.72 2.32 22.07
C LEU A 414 20.07 2.97 23.42
N GLY A 415 19.07 3.50 24.13
CA GLY A 415 19.23 4.10 25.46
C GLY A 415 19.60 5.59 25.44
N ALA A 416 20.06 6.09 26.58
CA ALA A 416 20.44 7.49 26.74
C ALA A 416 21.84 7.79 26.16
N GLY A 417 22.08 9.05 25.77
CA GLY A 417 23.39 9.52 25.32
C GLY A 417 23.75 9.20 23.87
N VAL A 418 22.83 8.56 23.12
CA VAL A 418 22.97 8.28 21.68
C VAL A 418 22.56 9.48 20.81
N LYS A 419 21.76 10.39 21.38
CA LYS A 419 21.18 11.53 20.69
C LYS A 419 21.81 12.85 21.12
N GLU A 420 22.00 13.70 20.12
CA GLU A 420 22.36 15.11 20.26
C GLU A 420 21.23 15.97 19.70
N LYS A 421 21.20 17.24 20.12
CA LYS A 421 20.24 18.21 19.61
C LYS A 421 20.68 18.76 18.26
N HIS A 422 19.72 18.96 17.37
CA HIS A 422 19.91 19.50 16.01
C HIS A 422 18.93 20.66 15.74
N PRO A 423 19.09 21.81 16.44
CA PRO A 423 18.10 22.88 16.42
C PRO A 423 18.03 23.63 15.09
N ASN A 424 19.01 23.46 14.21
CA ASN A 424 19.12 24.07 12.88
C ASN A 424 18.23 23.38 11.82
N ASN A 425 16.99 23.06 12.18
CA ASN A 425 16.01 22.47 11.29
C ASN A 425 14.64 23.03 11.64
N ARG A 426 13.73 23.15 10.66
CA ARG A 426 12.32 23.48 10.89
C ARG A 426 11.39 22.47 10.24
N PHE A 427 10.26 22.23 10.88
CA PHE A 427 9.16 21.47 10.30
C PHE A 427 8.51 22.30 9.18
N LEU A 428 8.24 21.70 8.02
CA LEU A 428 7.57 22.38 6.92
C LEU A 428 6.07 22.08 6.95
N SER A 429 5.28 23.14 7.03
CA SER A 429 3.82 23.10 7.04
C SER A 429 3.24 24.29 6.27
N GLY A 430 1.96 24.20 5.88
CA GLY A 430 1.31 25.20 5.04
C GLY A 430 1.07 24.70 3.63
N PHE A 431 0.20 25.37 2.89
CA PHE A 431 -0.18 24.95 1.53
C PHE A 431 0.95 25.05 0.51
N ASP A 432 1.98 25.86 0.79
CA ASP A 432 3.19 25.96 -0.02
C ASP A 432 4.28 24.94 0.37
N ALA A 433 4.07 24.16 1.44
CA ALA A 433 5.00 23.12 1.87
C ALA A 433 4.94 21.90 0.92
N PRO A 434 5.96 21.00 0.94
CA PRO A 434 6.03 19.87 0.02
C PRO A 434 4.80 18.94 -0.05
N MET A 435 4.02 18.87 1.04
CA MET A 435 2.79 18.07 1.13
C MET A 435 1.51 18.84 0.79
N GLY A 436 1.55 20.16 0.64
CA GLY A 436 0.37 20.98 0.34
C GLY A 436 -0.72 20.87 1.42
N THR A 437 -0.34 20.75 2.69
CA THR A 437 -1.26 20.62 3.83
C THR A 437 -0.93 21.66 4.90
N ALA A 438 -1.95 22.25 5.53
CA ALA A 438 -1.71 23.25 6.58
C ALA A 438 -0.97 22.65 7.79
N HIS A 439 -1.21 21.38 8.08
CA HIS A 439 -0.59 20.63 9.17
C HIS A 439 0.78 20.01 8.79
N GLY A 440 1.21 20.08 7.53
CA GLY A 440 2.53 19.62 7.04
C GLY A 440 2.74 18.11 6.90
N LEU A 441 1.80 17.29 7.37
CA LEU A 441 1.82 15.84 7.17
C LEU A 441 1.31 15.46 5.77
N SER A 442 1.60 14.24 5.33
CA SER A 442 1.03 13.67 4.12
C SER A 442 -0.52 13.66 4.15
N LYS A 443 -1.14 13.85 2.98
CA LYS A 443 -2.61 13.93 2.82
C LYS A 443 -3.28 12.60 3.15
N TYR A 444 -2.60 11.51 2.81
CA TYR A 444 -2.95 10.14 3.19
C TYR A 444 -1.69 9.46 3.75
N PRO A 445 -1.79 8.54 4.73
CA PRO A 445 -0.60 7.83 5.19
C PRO A 445 -0.05 6.90 4.11
N TYR A 446 1.27 6.72 4.10
CA TYR A 446 1.90 5.65 3.32
C TYR A 446 1.44 4.29 3.84
N MET A 447 0.65 3.58 3.03
CA MET A 447 0.14 2.25 3.34
C MET A 447 1.06 1.17 2.77
N ARG A 448 1.50 0.23 3.61
CA ARG A 448 2.33 -0.92 3.17
C ARG A 448 1.52 -2.18 2.91
N GLU A 449 0.32 -2.26 3.45
CA GLU A 449 -0.56 -3.43 3.36
C GLU A 449 -2.02 -3.00 3.32
N GLY A 450 -2.80 -3.70 2.51
CA GLY A 450 -4.25 -3.58 2.44
C GLY A 450 -4.95 -4.93 2.56
N ARG A 451 -6.26 -4.95 2.31
CA ARG A 451 -7.03 -6.19 2.18
C ARG A 451 -6.62 -6.89 0.88
N ARG A 452 -6.09 -8.11 1.00
CA ARG A 452 -5.58 -8.88 -0.14
C ARG A 452 -6.65 -9.86 -0.59
N ILE A 453 -7.12 -9.77 -1.83
CA ILE A 453 -8.14 -10.70 -2.32
C ILE A 453 -7.66 -12.16 -2.23
N ILE A 454 -8.62 -13.08 -2.19
CA ILE A 454 -8.36 -14.45 -2.63
C ILE A 454 -8.61 -14.46 -4.14
N GLY A 455 -7.58 -14.75 -4.92
CA GLY A 455 -7.63 -14.71 -6.38
C GLY A 455 -8.59 -15.74 -6.98
N ARG A 456 -8.78 -15.67 -8.29
CA ARG A 456 -9.73 -16.51 -9.03
C ARG A 456 -9.45 -18.00 -8.79
N ARG A 457 -10.54 -18.77 -8.68
CA ARG A 457 -10.50 -20.23 -8.55
C ARG A 457 -10.10 -20.85 -9.89
N GLY A 458 -9.50 -22.03 -9.83
CA GLY A 458 -9.18 -22.81 -11.03
C GLY A 458 -8.97 -24.28 -10.70
N LYS A 459 -8.71 -25.10 -11.71
CA LYS A 459 -8.55 -26.56 -11.57
C LYS A 459 -7.46 -26.96 -10.56
N THR A 460 -6.40 -26.16 -10.46
CA THR A 460 -5.27 -26.38 -9.52
C THR A 460 -5.44 -25.67 -8.18
N HIS A 461 -6.39 -24.73 -8.07
CA HIS A 461 -6.61 -23.90 -6.88
C HIS A 461 -8.13 -23.72 -6.65
N PRO A 462 -8.85 -24.79 -6.26
CA PRO A 462 -10.32 -24.76 -6.17
C PRO A 462 -10.85 -23.76 -5.14
N GLU A 463 -10.08 -23.47 -4.09
CA GLU A 463 -10.41 -22.49 -3.05
C GLU A 463 -9.97 -21.05 -3.40
N GLY A 464 -9.26 -20.88 -4.52
CA GLY A 464 -8.71 -19.62 -4.98
C GLY A 464 -7.20 -19.55 -4.88
N PHE A 465 -6.65 -18.57 -5.58
CA PHE A 465 -5.21 -18.41 -5.77
C PHE A 465 -4.59 -17.38 -4.83
N THR A 466 -3.31 -17.53 -4.51
CA THR A 466 -2.50 -16.56 -3.76
C THR A 466 -1.02 -16.76 -4.09
N VAL A 467 -0.30 -15.68 -4.44
CA VAL A 467 1.17 -15.71 -4.51
C VAL A 467 1.73 -15.78 -3.09
N ALA A 468 2.54 -16.80 -2.81
CA ALA A 468 3.02 -17.11 -1.47
C ALA A 468 4.52 -16.80 -1.30
N GLU A 469 5.04 -16.93 -0.07
CA GLU A 469 6.46 -16.73 0.23
C GLU A 469 7.38 -17.56 -0.68
N VAL A 470 7.08 -18.86 -0.81
CA VAL A 470 7.90 -19.80 -1.58
C VAL A 470 8.01 -19.41 -3.05
N ASP A 471 7.06 -18.64 -3.59
CA ASP A 471 7.04 -18.27 -5.00
C ASP A 471 8.11 -17.26 -5.36
N ILE A 472 8.58 -16.46 -4.39
CA ILE A 472 9.46 -15.32 -4.68
C ILE A 472 10.73 -15.28 -3.82
N ALA A 473 10.76 -15.90 -2.64
CA ALA A 473 11.87 -15.75 -1.70
C ALA A 473 13.15 -16.43 -2.20
N LYS A 474 14.31 -15.77 -2.06
CA LYS A 474 15.66 -16.38 -2.24
C LYS A 474 16.14 -17.18 -1.04
N LYS A 475 15.21 -17.59 -0.16
CA LYS A 475 15.56 -18.14 1.14
C LYS A 475 15.95 -19.62 1.04
N ASN A 476 16.90 -20.05 1.86
CA ASN A 476 17.22 -21.47 1.98
C ASN A 476 16.19 -22.16 2.88
N PHE A 477 15.22 -22.84 2.28
CA PHE A 477 14.17 -23.55 3.02
C PHE A 477 14.65 -24.87 3.64
N ARG A 478 15.94 -25.22 3.48
CA ARG A 478 16.60 -26.35 4.15
C ARG A 478 17.33 -25.96 5.44
N ASP A 479 17.31 -24.67 5.82
CA ASP A 479 17.92 -24.23 7.08
C ASP A 479 17.31 -24.95 8.29
N ASP A 480 18.13 -25.17 9.33
CA ASP A 480 17.76 -25.87 10.57
C ASP A 480 16.45 -25.34 11.19
N PHE A 481 16.16 -24.05 11.03
CA PHE A 481 14.91 -23.46 11.48
C PHE A 481 13.70 -24.22 10.95
N TYR A 482 13.62 -24.52 9.65
CA TYR A 482 12.46 -25.18 9.07
C TYR A 482 12.40 -26.66 9.43
N LEU A 483 13.56 -27.32 9.51
CA LEU A 483 13.66 -28.71 9.95
C LEU A 483 13.17 -28.91 11.38
N GLN A 484 13.37 -27.90 12.24
CA GLN A 484 13.00 -27.96 13.65
C GLN A 484 11.58 -27.44 13.94
N ASN A 485 11.04 -26.57 13.08
CA ASN A 485 9.78 -25.85 13.37
C ASN A 485 8.60 -26.24 12.47
N LEU A 486 8.82 -27.02 11.40
CA LEU A 486 7.72 -27.51 10.56
C LEU A 486 7.38 -28.97 10.85
N ALA A 487 6.09 -29.30 10.78
CA ALA A 487 5.65 -30.69 10.83
C ALA A 487 6.22 -31.50 9.64
N PRO A 488 6.50 -32.81 9.80
CA PRO A 488 7.09 -33.64 8.74
C PRO A 488 6.35 -33.59 7.39
N ASP A 489 5.02 -33.62 7.40
CA ASP A 489 4.21 -33.55 6.18
C ASP A 489 4.34 -32.17 5.52
N THR A 490 4.30 -31.09 6.31
CA THR A 490 4.51 -29.71 5.84
C THR A 490 5.88 -29.56 5.20
N LEU A 491 6.92 -30.16 5.79
CA LEU A 491 8.28 -30.16 5.24
C LEU A 491 8.35 -30.92 3.92
N HIS A 492 7.68 -32.06 3.82
CA HIS A 492 7.59 -32.83 2.57
C HIS A 492 6.96 -32.01 1.44
N TYR A 493 5.81 -31.37 1.70
CA TYR A 493 5.16 -30.49 0.72
C TYR A 493 5.99 -29.24 0.40
N LEU A 494 6.70 -28.68 1.38
CA LEU A 494 7.59 -27.53 1.18
C LEU A 494 8.71 -27.90 0.21
N TRP A 495 9.38 -29.04 0.42
CA TRP A 495 10.42 -29.52 -0.49
C TRP A 495 9.91 -29.71 -1.90
N GLY A 496 8.72 -30.32 -2.07
CA GLY A 496 8.07 -30.41 -3.38
C GLY A 496 7.82 -29.03 -3.99
N ALA A 497 7.34 -28.09 -3.18
CA ALA A 497 7.00 -26.75 -3.61
C ALA A 497 8.22 -25.91 -4.04
N VAL A 498 9.41 -26.12 -3.46
CA VAL A 498 10.63 -25.33 -3.77
C VAL A 498 11.67 -26.08 -4.60
N SER A 499 11.35 -27.29 -5.04
CA SER A 499 12.26 -28.10 -5.87
C SER A 499 12.43 -27.49 -7.25
N ALA A 500 13.65 -27.61 -7.79
CA ALA A 500 13.93 -27.29 -9.19
C ALA A 500 13.36 -28.37 -10.11
N PHE A 501 13.25 -28.03 -11.41
CA PHE A 501 13.03 -29.05 -12.43
C PHE A 501 14.22 -30.01 -12.47
N VAL A 502 13.94 -31.31 -12.49
CA VAL A 502 14.95 -32.37 -12.52
C VAL A 502 14.79 -33.16 -13.83
N PRO A 503 15.87 -33.33 -14.63
CA PRO A 503 15.85 -34.18 -15.82
C PRO A 503 15.45 -35.64 -15.49
N PRO A 504 14.77 -36.36 -16.41
CA PRO A 504 14.27 -37.72 -16.16
C PRO A 504 15.34 -38.76 -15.80
N ASP A 505 16.60 -38.50 -16.13
CA ASP A 505 17.76 -39.38 -15.94
C ASP A 505 18.56 -39.11 -14.65
N ALA A 506 18.18 -38.09 -13.86
CA ALA A 506 18.88 -37.76 -12.63
C ALA A 506 18.57 -38.76 -11.50
N GLN A 507 19.62 -39.23 -10.81
CA GLN A 507 19.47 -40.06 -9.61
C GLN A 507 19.26 -39.17 -8.36
N ILE A 508 18.05 -39.23 -7.79
CA ILE A 508 17.71 -38.55 -6.53
C ILE A 508 17.24 -39.63 -5.54
N ASN A 509 17.94 -39.78 -4.41
CA ASN A 509 17.64 -40.84 -3.45
C ASN A 509 16.59 -40.41 -2.41
N SER A 510 16.39 -39.11 -2.21
CA SER A 510 15.36 -38.58 -1.32
C SER A 510 14.92 -37.15 -1.67
N MET A 511 13.74 -36.75 -1.22
CA MET A 511 13.22 -35.36 -1.39
C MET A 511 14.16 -34.31 -0.78
N ALA A 512 14.87 -34.64 0.29
CA ALA A 512 15.83 -33.74 0.93
C ALA A 512 17.04 -33.42 0.02
N GLU A 513 17.41 -34.36 -0.86
CA GLU A 513 18.50 -34.24 -1.83
C GLU A 513 18.07 -33.52 -3.12
N MET A 514 16.77 -33.27 -3.34
CA MET A 514 16.32 -32.54 -4.53
C MET A 514 16.96 -31.15 -4.59
N PRO A 515 17.41 -30.66 -5.75
CA PRO A 515 17.93 -29.30 -5.88
C PRO A 515 16.85 -28.25 -5.62
N GLN A 516 17.18 -27.12 -4.98
CA GLN A 516 16.26 -25.98 -4.84
C GLN A 516 16.14 -25.23 -6.17
N ARG A 517 14.95 -24.70 -6.48
CA ARG A 517 14.84 -23.66 -7.51
C ARG A 517 15.65 -22.44 -7.09
N ALA A 518 16.43 -21.90 -8.01
CA ALA A 518 17.14 -20.63 -7.84
C ALA A 518 16.56 -19.55 -8.76
N ARG A 519 15.22 -19.47 -8.80
CA ARG A 519 14.39 -18.43 -9.44
C ARG A 519 13.00 -18.38 -8.78
N ALA A 520 12.19 -17.37 -9.13
CA ALA A 520 10.78 -17.34 -8.74
C ALA A 520 9.95 -18.44 -9.44
N THR A 521 8.77 -18.73 -8.91
CA THR A 521 7.72 -19.49 -9.60
C THR A 521 7.38 -18.78 -10.91
N ILE A 522 7.29 -19.55 -12.00
CA ILE A 522 6.84 -19.03 -13.30
C ILE A 522 5.33 -19.22 -13.36
N PHE A 523 4.62 -18.14 -13.60
CA PHE A 523 3.18 -18.15 -13.76
C PHE A 523 2.82 -18.04 -15.25
N PRO A 524 2.17 -19.06 -15.85
CA PRO A 524 1.81 -19.02 -17.27
C PRO A 524 0.86 -17.87 -17.64
N ASP A 525 0.07 -17.41 -16.67
CA ASP A 525 -0.85 -16.28 -16.77
C ASP A 525 -0.25 -14.95 -16.30
N SER A 526 1.07 -14.80 -16.36
CA SER A 526 1.71 -13.53 -16.01
C SER A 526 1.29 -12.40 -16.95
N VAL A 527 0.94 -11.25 -16.37
CA VAL A 527 0.58 -10.01 -17.07
C VAL A 527 1.46 -8.83 -16.65
N GLY A 528 2.42 -9.04 -15.76
CA GLY A 528 3.31 -8.00 -15.27
C GLY A 528 4.51 -8.56 -14.51
N ILE A 529 5.37 -7.67 -14.03
CA ILE A 529 6.61 -8.02 -13.33
C ILE A 529 6.82 -7.17 -12.08
N GLY A 530 7.65 -7.66 -11.16
CA GLY A 530 8.15 -6.88 -10.04
C GLY A 530 9.46 -7.44 -9.48
N HIS A 531 10.22 -6.58 -8.81
CA HIS A 531 11.43 -6.99 -8.12
C HIS A 531 11.76 -6.06 -6.96
N TYR A 532 11.54 -6.55 -5.74
CA TYR A 532 11.96 -5.86 -4.53
C TYR A 532 12.25 -6.88 -3.43
N ALA A 533 12.96 -6.47 -2.38
CA ALA A 533 13.16 -7.33 -1.22
C ALA A 533 11.84 -7.56 -0.48
N ILE A 534 11.73 -8.69 0.23
CA ILE A 534 10.68 -8.89 1.22
C ILE A 534 11.08 -8.03 2.43
N ASP A 535 10.56 -6.81 2.47
CA ASP A 535 10.90 -5.79 3.46
C ASP A 535 9.72 -5.52 4.41
N PHE A 536 9.87 -5.91 5.67
CA PHE A 536 8.80 -5.85 6.67
C PHE A 536 8.91 -4.64 7.59
N HIS A 537 7.71 -4.14 7.92
CA HIS A 537 7.46 -3.21 9.02
C HIS A 537 6.52 -3.88 10.03
N PRO A 538 7.04 -4.74 10.93
CA PRO A 538 6.22 -5.60 11.78
C PRO A 538 5.36 -4.80 12.75
N CYS A 539 4.14 -5.28 13.03
CA CYS A 539 3.36 -4.73 14.13
C CYS A 539 4.08 -4.92 15.47
N MET A 540 3.67 -4.12 16.47
CA MET A 540 4.23 -4.19 17.81
C MET A 540 3.61 -5.30 18.67
N THR A 541 4.38 -5.80 19.65
CA THR A 541 3.95 -6.85 20.59
C THR A 541 2.93 -6.33 21.60
N LYS A 542 3.14 -5.12 22.13
CA LYS A 542 2.24 -4.46 23.09
C LYS A 542 1.41 -3.41 22.37
N SER A 543 0.25 -3.10 22.95
CA SER A 543 -0.59 -1.97 22.58
C SER A 543 -0.72 -0.99 23.75
N PRO A 544 -0.73 0.34 23.48
CA PRO A 544 -0.54 0.95 22.17
C PRO A 544 0.92 0.77 21.67
N ALA A 545 1.19 1.06 20.39
CA ALA A 545 2.49 0.83 19.78
C ALA A 545 3.64 1.54 20.52
N GLU A 546 3.36 2.74 21.06
CA GLU A 546 4.27 3.57 21.83
C GLU A 546 4.48 3.14 23.30
N ALA A 547 3.95 1.98 23.71
CA ALA A 547 4.16 1.46 25.06
C ALA A 547 5.67 1.38 25.41
N PRO A 548 6.10 1.79 26.62
CA PRO A 548 7.50 1.70 27.00
C PRO A 548 8.07 0.28 26.93
N GLY A 549 9.25 0.13 26.34
CA GLY A 549 9.91 -1.16 26.14
C GLY A 549 9.08 -2.11 25.29
N ASN A 550 8.36 -1.59 24.30
CA ASN A 550 7.72 -2.42 23.28
C ASN A 550 8.78 -2.99 22.32
N SER A 551 8.41 -4.04 21.62
CA SER A 551 9.26 -4.71 20.63
C SER A 551 8.40 -5.18 19.47
N GLU A 552 9.03 -5.36 18.33
CA GLU A 552 8.38 -5.98 17.17
C GLU A 552 7.87 -7.37 17.54
N ARG A 553 6.74 -7.74 16.93
CA ARG A 553 6.17 -9.06 17.16
C ARG A 553 7.14 -10.16 16.75
N ALA A 554 7.42 -11.06 17.69
CA ALA A 554 8.41 -12.10 17.53
C ALA A 554 8.14 -12.98 16.29
N GLY A 555 9.21 -13.31 15.56
CA GLY A 555 9.16 -14.21 14.40
C GLY A 555 8.69 -13.57 13.09
N ILE A 556 8.09 -12.38 13.08
CA ILE A 556 7.60 -11.76 11.83
C ILE A 556 8.72 -11.52 10.82
N ARG A 557 9.88 -11.03 11.28
CA ARG A 557 11.06 -10.84 10.42
C ARG A 557 11.65 -12.14 9.90
N ARG A 558 11.16 -13.33 10.29
CA ARG A 558 11.65 -14.60 9.73
C ARG A 558 11.48 -14.60 8.21
N GLY A 559 10.36 -14.12 7.66
CA GLY A 559 10.16 -14.07 6.20
C GLY A 559 10.98 -12.99 5.47
N GLN A 560 11.64 -12.08 6.20
CA GLN A 560 12.37 -10.96 5.59
C GLN A 560 13.57 -11.45 4.77
N GLY A 561 13.86 -10.80 3.65
CA GLY A 561 15.06 -11.11 2.87
C GLY A 561 14.97 -10.70 1.41
N SER A 562 15.88 -11.24 0.60
CA SER A 562 15.88 -11.02 -0.84
C SER A 562 14.77 -11.84 -1.51
N ALA A 563 14.15 -11.27 -2.54
CA ALA A 563 13.32 -12.00 -3.49
C ALA A 563 14.05 -12.17 -4.83
N TYR A 564 13.69 -13.20 -5.59
CA TYR A 564 13.95 -13.28 -7.02
C TYR A 564 13.09 -12.24 -7.75
N PRO A 565 13.47 -11.82 -8.96
CA PRO A 565 12.52 -11.17 -9.87
C PRO A 565 11.31 -12.07 -10.06
N PHE A 566 10.12 -11.48 -10.00
CA PHE A 566 8.86 -12.21 -9.93
C PHE A 566 7.83 -11.65 -10.91
N GLN A 567 6.80 -12.44 -11.12
CA GLN A 567 5.72 -12.18 -12.06
C GLN A 567 4.42 -11.79 -11.34
N ILE A 568 3.54 -11.08 -12.05
CA ILE A 568 2.20 -10.72 -11.59
C ILE A 568 1.21 -11.60 -12.37
N PRO A 569 0.72 -12.71 -11.79
CA PRO A 569 -0.26 -13.55 -12.44
C PRO A 569 -1.64 -12.90 -12.49
N LEU A 570 -2.32 -12.98 -13.65
CA LEU A 570 -3.64 -12.41 -13.87
C LEU A 570 -4.68 -12.97 -12.88
N ARG A 571 -4.62 -14.27 -12.55
CA ARG A 571 -5.52 -14.88 -11.57
C ARG A 571 -5.39 -14.28 -10.16
N ALA A 572 -4.28 -13.61 -9.83
CA ALA A 572 -4.13 -12.89 -8.56
C ALA A 572 -4.79 -11.52 -8.58
N MET A 573 -5.12 -10.98 -9.75
CA MET A 573 -5.77 -9.68 -9.93
C MET A 573 -7.30 -9.80 -10.06
N ILE A 574 -7.80 -11.00 -10.39
CA ILE A 574 -9.23 -11.27 -10.57
C ILE A 574 -9.83 -11.74 -9.23
N PRO A 575 -10.76 -10.98 -8.61
CA PRO A 575 -11.45 -11.39 -7.40
C PRO A 575 -12.45 -12.53 -7.68
N GLN A 576 -12.88 -13.19 -6.60
CA GLN A 576 -14.03 -14.09 -6.68
C GLN A 576 -15.33 -13.27 -6.63
N GLN A 577 -16.42 -13.83 -7.17
CA GLN A 577 -17.80 -13.34 -7.05
C GLN A 577 -18.18 -12.09 -7.85
N ILE A 578 -17.21 -11.35 -8.41
CA ILE A 578 -17.48 -10.16 -9.23
C ILE A 578 -16.68 -10.26 -10.52
N ASP A 579 -17.38 -10.37 -11.65
CA ASP A 579 -16.78 -10.70 -12.94
C ASP A 579 -16.30 -9.45 -13.70
N ASN A 580 -16.82 -8.25 -13.40
CA ASN A 580 -16.38 -6.99 -13.99
C ASN A 580 -15.49 -6.12 -13.07
N LEU A 581 -14.88 -6.72 -12.05
CA LEU A 581 -13.94 -6.06 -11.14
C LEU A 581 -12.52 -6.61 -11.36
N LEU A 582 -11.55 -5.72 -11.49
CA LEU A 582 -10.13 -6.08 -11.49
C LEU A 582 -9.41 -5.35 -10.36
N VAL A 583 -8.57 -6.08 -9.62
CA VAL A 583 -7.81 -5.54 -8.50
C VAL A 583 -6.38 -5.26 -8.93
N ALA A 584 -5.87 -4.08 -8.63
CA ALA A 584 -4.52 -3.64 -8.94
C ALA A 584 -3.78 -3.14 -7.68
N GLY A 585 -2.45 -3.08 -7.74
CA GLY A 585 -1.62 -2.60 -6.63
C GLY A 585 -1.48 -3.59 -5.47
N LYS A 586 -1.36 -3.10 -4.23
CA LYS A 586 -1.01 -3.89 -3.03
C LYS A 586 -2.06 -4.93 -2.61
N THR A 587 -3.27 -4.84 -3.15
CA THR A 587 -4.46 -5.58 -2.71
C THR A 587 -4.74 -6.84 -3.54
N ILE A 588 -3.89 -7.13 -4.53
CA ILE A 588 -3.94 -8.39 -5.29
C ILE A 588 -3.68 -9.60 -4.39
N ALA A 589 -3.94 -10.80 -4.90
CA ALA A 589 -3.86 -12.06 -4.15
C ALA A 589 -2.41 -12.45 -3.83
N THR A 590 -1.91 -11.92 -2.72
CA THR A 590 -0.61 -12.23 -2.14
C THR A 590 -0.75 -12.66 -0.68
N SER A 591 0.17 -13.50 -0.20
CA SER A 591 0.33 -13.76 1.22
C SER A 591 0.88 -12.51 1.92
N TYR A 592 0.74 -12.42 3.24
CA TYR A 592 1.35 -11.39 4.08
C TYR A 592 2.84 -11.20 3.77
N ILE A 593 3.55 -12.31 3.55
CA ILE A 593 4.99 -12.30 3.29
C ILE A 593 5.29 -11.82 1.88
N ALA A 594 4.60 -12.35 0.87
CA ALA A 594 4.80 -11.90 -0.51
C ALA A 594 4.40 -10.42 -0.70
N ALA A 595 3.35 -9.96 -0.03
CA ALA A 595 2.86 -8.58 -0.09
C ALA A 595 3.94 -7.55 0.30
N ALA A 596 4.88 -7.91 1.18
CA ALA A 596 5.97 -7.02 1.56
C ALA A 596 6.93 -6.69 0.40
N ALA A 597 6.97 -7.50 -0.66
CA ALA A 597 7.67 -7.22 -1.92
C ALA A 597 6.74 -6.66 -3.03
N TYR A 598 5.45 -7.02 -3.00
CA TYR A 598 4.40 -6.60 -3.96
C TYR A 598 3.72 -5.28 -3.53
N ARG A 599 4.52 -4.25 -3.24
CA ARG A 599 3.98 -2.94 -2.79
C ARG A 599 4.70 -1.70 -3.29
N VAL A 600 5.88 -1.86 -3.90
CA VAL A 600 6.73 -0.73 -4.30
C VAL A 600 6.31 -0.11 -5.64
N HIS A 601 6.80 1.10 -5.92
CA HIS A 601 6.34 1.95 -7.01
C HIS A 601 6.32 1.28 -8.39
N SER A 602 7.40 0.57 -8.77
CA SER A 602 7.49 -0.10 -10.08
C SER A 602 6.52 -1.28 -10.21
N PHE A 603 6.31 -2.02 -9.12
CA PHE A 603 5.31 -3.08 -9.06
C PHE A 603 3.89 -2.51 -9.21
N GLU A 604 3.57 -1.43 -8.49
CA GLU A 604 2.24 -0.82 -8.57
C GLU A 604 1.91 -0.34 -9.97
N TRP A 605 2.88 0.31 -10.64
CA TRP A 605 2.72 0.68 -12.04
C TRP A 605 2.50 -0.54 -12.91
N SER A 606 3.31 -1.61 -12.74
CA SER A 606 3.17 -2.82 -13.54
C SER A 606 1.81 -3.49 -13.37
N ALA A 607 1.30 -3.56 -12.14
CA ALA A 607 -0.04 -4.10 -11.87
C ALA A 607 -1.13 -3.21 -12.48
N GLY A 608 -0.98 -1.89 -12.39
CA GLY A 608 -1.92 -0.94 -12.98
C GLY A 608 -1.97 -1.02 -14.51
N ALA A 609 -0.81 -1.04 -15.16
CA ALA A 609 -0.70 -1.17 -16.61
C ALA A 609 -1.29 -2.50 -17.11
N ALA A 610 -1.04 -3.59 -16.38
CA ALA A 610 -1.66 -4.88 -16.63
C ALA A 610 -3.19 -4.80 -16.53
N ALA A 611 -3.72 -4.14 -15.50
CA ALA A 611 -5.15 -4.00 -15.30
C ALA A 611 -5.83 -3.20 -16.42
N GLY A 612 -5.28 -2.03 -16.78
CA GLY A 612 -5.80 -1.21 -17.87
C GLY A 612 -5.84 -1.97 -19.20
N THR A 613 -4.69 -2.53 -19.60
CA THR A 613 -4.59 -3.27 -20.88
C THR A 613 -5.51 -4.51 -20.90
N THR A 614 -5.65 -5.22 -19.78
CA THR A 614 -6.56 -6.38 -19.68
C THR A 614 -8.01 -5.96 -19.85
N ILE A 615 -8.43 -4.87 -19.22
CA ILE A 615 -9.79 -4.34 -19.35
C ILE A 615 -10.06 -3.86 -20.76
N ASP A 616 -9.12 -3.13 -21.37
CA ASP A 616 -9.26 -2.66 -22.74
C ASP A 616 -9.44 -3.82 -23.73
N PHE A 617 -8.67 -4.90 -23.51
CA PHE A 617 -8.77 -6.14 -24.25
C PHE A 617 -10.12 -6.85 -24.03
N ALA A 618 -10.56 -6.95 -22.78
CA ALA A 618 -11.85 -7.56 -22.43
C ALA A 618 -13.03 -6.81 -23.06
N LEU A 619 -13.00 -5.47 -23.05
CA LEU A 619 -14.00 -4.62 -23.71
C LEU A 619 -13.99 -4.79 -25.24
N GLU A 620 -12.82 -4.89 -25.86
CA GLU A 620 -12.70 -5.13 -27.31
C GLU A 620 -13.21 -6.51 -27.72
N ARG A 621 -12.91 -7.54 -26.92
CA ARG A 621 -13.26 -8.93 -27.23
C ARG A 621 -14.69 -9.30 -26.81
N GLY A 622 -15.32 -8.52 -25.93
CA GLY A 622 -16.63 -8.84 -25.37
C GLY A 622 -16.58 -10.06 -24.45
N ILE A 623 -15.53 -10.18 -23.65
CA ILE A 623 -15.31 -11.27 -22.67
C ILE A 623 -15.09 -10.70 -21.28
N PHE A 624 -15.24 -11.52 -20.23
CA PHE A 624 -14.81 -11.21 -18.87
C PHE A 624 -13.33 -11.59 -18.65
N PRO A 625 -12.62 -10.93 -17.72
CA PRO A 625 -11.24 -11.26 -17.42
C PRO A 625 -10.99 -12.71 -16.97
N ASP A 626 -11.96 -13.39 -16.37
CA ASP A 626 -11.79 -14.78 -15.92
C ASP A 626 -11.81 -15.79 -17.06
N GLU A 627 -12.47 -15.47 -18.19
CA GLU A 627 -12.42 -16.26 -19.43
C GLU A 627 -11.02 -16.32 -20.06
N LEU A 628 -10.07 -15.51 -19.57
CA LEU A 628 -8.66 -15.57 -19.99
C LEU A 628 -7.87 -16.68 -19.27
N ILE A 629 -8.44 -17.29 -18.23
CA ILE A 629 -7.72 -18.20 -17.32
C ILE A 629 -8.56 -19.39 -16.81
N ASP A 630 -9.77 -19.58 -17.31
CA ASP A 630 -10.76 -20.53 -16.77
C ASP A 630 -10.42 -21.99 -17.09
N ASP A 631 -9.68 -22.25 -18.15
CA ASP A 631 -9.26 -23.56 -18.62
C ASP A 631 -7.85 -24.00 -18.20
N MET A 632 -7.09 -23.11 -17.54
CA MET A 632 -5.77 -23.37 -16.96
C MET A 632 -5.70 -24.70 -16.16
N PRO A 633 -4.62 -25.49 -16.29
CA PRO A 633 -3.34 -25.19 -16.94
C PRO A 633 -3.31 -25.49 -18.45
N SER A 634 -4.45 -25.75 -19.09
CA SER A 634 -4.52 -25.86 -20.55
C SER A 634 -4.12 -24.54 -21.22
N LYS A 635 -3.87 -24.61 -22.52
CA LYS A 635 -3.51 -23.44 -23.33
C LYS A 635 -4.69 -22.48 -23.45
N GLU A 636 -4.46 -21.20 -23.15
CA GLU A 636 -5.43 -20.10 -23.28
C GLU A 636 -5.00 -19.16 -24.43
N TRP A 637 -5.69 -19.20 -25.56
CA TRP A 637 -5.27 -18.43 -26.74
C TRP A 637 -5.42 -16.91 -26.54
N GLU A 638 -6.56 -16.46 -26.00
CA GLU A 638 -6.81 -15.03 -25.78
C GLU A 638 -5.84 -14.43 -24.74
N LEU A 639 -5.41 -15.21 -23.76
CA LEU A 639 -4.35 -14.83 -22.82
C LEU A 639 -3.00 -14.61 -23.51
N GLU A 640 -2.60 -15.49 -24.43
CA GLU A 640 -1.36 -15.31 -25.20
C GLU A 640 -1.41 -14.03 -26.05
N VAL A 641 -2.57 -13.72 -26.63
CA VAL A 641 -2.77 -12.48 -27.40
C VAL A 641 -2.69 -11.25 -26.49
N LEU A 642 -3.30 -11.30 -25.29
CA LEU A 642 -3.17 -10.25 -24.28
C LEU A 642 -1.71 -10.04 -23.86
N GLN A 643 -0.98 -11.13 -23.60
CA GLN A 643 0.44 -11.08 -23.24
C GLN A 643 1.29 -10.48 -24.37
N GLY A 644 0.99 -10.80 -25.63
CA GLY A 644 1.60 -10.18 -26.80
C GLY A 644 1.35 -8.67 -26.84
N ARG A 645 0.09 -8.24 -26.63
CA ARG A 645 -0.28 -6.82 -26.59
C ARG A 645 0.44 -6.06 -25.47
N LEU A 646 0.55 -6.66 -24.28
CA LEU A 646 1.29 -6.07 -23.16
C LEU A 646 2.77 -5.84 -23.55
N GLN A 647 3.41 -6.84 -24.16
CA GLN A 647 4.80 -6.73 -24.62
C GLN A 647 4.96 -5.68 -25.73
N GLU A 648 4.08 -5.66 -26.72
CA GLU A 648 4.06 -4.67 -27.80
C GLU A 648 3.88 -3.25 -27.27
N ASN A 649 3.09 -3.08 -26.20
CA ASN A 649 2.92 -1.82 -25.52
C ASN A 649 4.14 -1.41 -24.68
N GLY A 650 5.15 -2.26 -24.51
CA GLY A 650 6.30 -2.01 -23.64
C GLY A 650 6.00 -2.26 -22.15
N ASN A 651 5.04 -3.14 -21.86
CA ASN A 651 4.69 -3.59 -20.52
C ASN A 651 5.13 -5.06 -20.35
N PRO A 652 6.30 -5.34 -19.74
CA PRO A 652 6.82 -6.69 -19.67
C PRO A 652 5.95 -7.62 -18.83
N THR A 653 5.66 -8.82 -19.35
CA THR A 653 4.97 -9.89 -18.61
C THR A 653 5.93 -10.92 -18.02
N ALA A 654 7.18 -10.87 -18.45
CA ALA A 654 8.25 -11.67 -17.93
C ALA A 654 9.56 -10.88 -18.02
N PHE A 655 10.45 -11.30 -17.15
CA PHE A 655 11.83 -10.88 -17.11
C PHE A 655 12.61 -11.66 -18.22
N PRO A 656 13.67 -11.11 -18.86
CA PRO A 656 14.55 -11.85 -19.77
C PRO A 656 14.95 -13.28 -19.31
N GLU A 657 15.07 -14.21 -20.25
CA GLU A 657 15.48 -15.60 -19.98
C GLU A 657 14.61 -16.38 -18.95
N THR A 658 13.39 -15.92 -18.67
CA THR A 658 12.40 -16.67 -17.88
C THR A 658 12.07 -17.98 -18.57
N SER A 659 12.50 -19.09 -17.99
CA SER A 659 12.28 -20.42 -18.52
C SER A 659 12.24 -21.45 -17.39
N ILE A 660 11.41 -22.48 -17.54
CA ILE A 660 11.39 -23.59 -16.58
C ILE A 660 12.74 -24.34 -16.51
N PHE A 661 13.52 -24.27 -17.59
CA PHE A 661 14.83 -24.88 -17.74
C PHE A 661 15.98 -23.99 -17.25
N ASN A 662 15.74 -22.70 -17.03
CA ASN A 662 16.71 -21.78 -16.45
C ASN A 662 16.53 -21.75 -14.93
N ASN A 663 17.52 -22.23 -14.18
CA ASN A 663 17.50 -22.24 -12.71
C ASN A 663 18.54 -21.30 -12.09
N THR A 664 19.22 -20.43 -12.86
CA THR A 664 20.31 -19.58 -12.35
C THR A 664 19.94 -18.10 -12.37
N TRP A 665 19.11 -17.65 -11.43
CA TRP A 665 18.69 -16.23 -11.31
C TRP A 665 19.34 -15.50 -10.12
N ASP A 666 20.43 -16.05 -9.59
CA ASP A 666 21.13 -15.41 -8.47
C ASP A 666 21.75 -14.07 -8.87
N GLU A 667 22.22 -13.93 -10.12
CA GLU A 667 22.88 -12.71 -10.63
C GLU A 667 22.07 -11.85 -11.61
N TRP A 668 20.99 -12.34 -12.23
CA TRP A 668 20.28 -11.60 -13.29
C TRP A 668 21.24 -11.03 -14.36
N LYS A 669 21.76 -11.93 -15.22
CA LYS A 669 22.31 -11.54 -16.52
C LYS A 669 21.20 -11.55 -17.56
#